data_AF-A0AA95G3M4-F1
#
_entry.id   AF-A0AA95G3M4-F1
#
_cell.length_a   1.000
_cell.length_b   1.000
_cell.length_c   1.000
_cell.angle_alpha   90.00
_cell.angle_beta   90.00
_cell.angle_gamma   90.00
#
_symmetry.space_group_name_H-M   'P 1'
#
loop_
_entity.id
_entity.type
_entity.pdbx_description
1 polymer ?
#
loop_
_entity_poly.entity_id
_entity_poly.type
_entity_poly.pdbx_seq_one_letter_code
_entity_poly.pdbx_strand_id
1 'polypeptide(L)'
;MIKKFYTCLRKFLLPCFFFITLQVEKSFAQEFFNNSLIPNLVFYDANSINLNKNNEAFELNGNAIILVGNIYISANNIILQKKVGIVTAEGNVNLISNKQKAIASRIVIDLFTKQMRMDDAKIISDPKETDEKFSELTLGISKAEIAYEVSKDNRTKEIENELKELREEYARIQNLKKFKKNNNENYTNRLKEINAKYARLLARLTRTQFQPNAFLEKLPQKDKEKLLDRRSAVEKFKAENPEVVQKIANFSSINGYIKVAASQIIQKDNDTLILNNSIITPCNCSPLNEPPIYGFSSENAKIEMDNYITMRDVTIDFFTVPVFYSPWLKFPIKNKRESGFLTPSSYTSTNAGSATIIPYFIVLGPYADSTVTYEYFSGRGSQFSGEFRFQIDRESQFKTEGKFIKDKTYLNDYNSNAQKIDAAIAQSTSQNDINTYNSYRGTNSQNRWYTDSSVNLPITSSGSLKSNYEDVSDNLYLSDYSNNNSNINPTAAVFGDTSSASRRFLNQDASAEYYGDNFILSLKIQANKDLFSANTSSTPYKSPKVEFDLLPAKYFNTPFIFSNNTTFENIVRQNNQNYIPVPQTLFTTTPANSLTGNYDSNYQRNPNDPYAQGKRAFTSSTLTLPFPANDYFNSNISATAVGTQYYFPDSYPYQNVQPYMGYMFYKLHLDVPLYSSTNFMTQNNEVKTNITQNLTPFIDFNYIPSVSRSNNFPNTYQLWYDQDKTVSSAIINFGATLSWTIDKEQFIETKDNISRLPLISEPGVANLDFFHKIIEQQKIKISDKSDEIYSLSSQTNSNKIFDSWAKTELENYYDKITSTELNQNYIWPAGNYYAKKSLLSFTPLSLSVSSGYNLMADTTANETNSLAGPNVSPVSSQKYTDIVASANLNMNPVLPLSANVGVSYNQYYQRISSFTSSISAELPYGLGFNYTNNQQFVINPNSNIQNDFIRKTQQTLGVDYTPLNWLKFSYQWSKSTDPTANTDTSDGKGYGSSQSITFMNLQNCLDLMFARNKPAGISENMSTYVLSLTFRFFGYSYTAKQLGDYLDRRLKD
;
A
#
# COMPACT_ATOMS: atom_id res chain seq x y z
N MET A 1 96.34 -49.22 45.58
CA MET A 1 97.09 -47.95 45.55
C MET A 1 96.82 -47.15 44.29
N ILE A 2 95.56 -47.19 43.88
CA ILE A 2 94.97 -46.05 43.25
C ILE A 2 94.05 -45.56 44.37
N LYS A 3 94.42 -44.46 45.05
CA LYS A 3 93.49 -43.66 45.88
C LYS A 3 92.64 -42.85 44.90
N LYS A 4 91.96 -43.69 44.13
CA LYS A 4 91.31 -43.62 42.82
C LYS A 4 90.03 -42.87 43.09
N PHE A 5 89.89 -41.69 42.49
CA PHE A 5 88.77 -41.21 41.65
C PHE A 5 87.31 -41.61 42.01
N TYR A 6 87.11 -42.03 43.25
CA TYR A 6 85.99 -42.80 43.77
C TYR A 6 85.73 -42.32 45.20
N THR A 7 85.05 -41.19 45.34
CA THR A 7 84.09 -41.01 46.45
C THR A 7 83.12 -39.87 46.18
N CYS A 8 82.53 -39.85 44.98
CA CYS A 8 81.13 -39.44 44.86
C CYS A 8 80.45 -39.94 43.58
N LEU A 9 80.82 -41.14 43.11
CA LEU A 9 80.06 -41.87 42.10
C LEU A 9 79.16 -42.90 42.81
N ARG A 10 77.98 -42.45 43.20
CA ARG A 10 76.84 -43.27 43.65
C ARG A 10 75.59 -42.42 43.30
N LYS A 11 74.92 -42.50 42.15
CA LYS A 11 74.48 -43.67 41.37
C LYS A 11 74.00 -44.74 42.37
N PHE A 12 72.73 -44.81 42.72
CA PHE A 12 71.66 -45.21 41.81
C PHE A 12 70.34 -45.29 42.60
N LEU A 13 69.29 -44.58 42.18
CA LEU A 13 67.97 -45.12 41.77
C LEU A 13 66.83 -44.07 41.88
N LEU A 14 66.24 -43.81 40.71
CA LEU A 14 64.88 -43.30 40.45
C LEU A 14 63.80 -44.17 41.14
N PRO A 15 62.50 -43.77 41.27
CA PRO A 15 61.71 -42.98 40.30
C PRO A 15 60.64 -41.98 40.84
N CYS A 16 60.23 -40.99 40.02
CA CYS A 16 58.85 -40.48 39.78
C CYS A 16 58.78 -39.00 39.28
N PHE A 17 58.28 -38.84 38.05
CA PHE A 17 57.34 -37.83 37.49
C PHE A 17 57.61 -36.30 37.68
N PHE A 18 58.10 -35.54 36.67
CA PHE A 18 57.45 -34.94 35.46
C PHE A 18 56.95 -33.48 35.71
N PHE A 19 57.06 -32.41 34.88
CA PHE A 19 57.31 -32.08 33.44
C PHE A 19 57.88 -30.61 33.37
N ILE A 20 58.98 -30.29 32.66
CA ILE A 20 59.18 -29.63 31.32
C ILE A 20 58.38 -28.33 31.00
N THR A 21 59.10 -27.26 30.61
CA THR A 21 58.82 -26.29 29.50
C THR A 21 60.00 -25.30 29.41
N LEU A 22 60.91 -25.41 28.43
CA LEU A 22 60.95 -24.69 27.14
C LEU A 22 60.55 -23.20 27.23
N GLN A 23 61.55 -22.33 27.35
CA GLN A 23 61.41 -20.87 27.23
C GLN A 23 61.22 -20.49 25.75
N VAL A 24 60.01 -20.03 25.45
CA VAL A 24 59.64 -19.29 24.25
C VAL A 24 60.00 -17.82 24.46
N GLU A 25 60.59 -17.19 23.45
CA GLU A 25 60.84 -15.75 23.39
C GLU A 25 59.54 -14.98 23.66
N LYS A 26 59.51 -14.25 24.78
CA LYS A 26 58.50 -13.23 25.06
C LYS A 26 58.70 -12.08 24.09
N SER A 27 57.83 -11.97 23.08
CA SER A 27 57.60 -10.70 22.42
C SER A 27 56.84 -9.78 23.38
N PHE A 28 57.30 -8.53 23.42
CA PHE A 28 56.90 -7.49 24.37
C PHE A 28 55.39 -7.26 24.39
N ALA A 29 54.79 -7.40 25.57
CA ALA A 29 53.58 -6.67 25.93
C ALA A 29 53.98 -5.19 26.10
N GLN A 30 53.25 -4.29 25.46
CA GLN A 30 53.48 -2.85 25.51
C GLN A 30 52.99 -2.33 26.86
N GLU A 31 53.92 -1.89 27.72
CA GLU A 31 53.57 -0.98 28.82
C GLU A 31 53.02 0.32 28.22
N PHE A 32 51.91 0.82 28.78
CA PHE A 32 51.37 2.13 28.47
C PHE A 32 52.44 3.19 28.76
N PHE A 33 53.02 3.78 27.71
CA PHE A 33 53.80 5.00 27.82
C PHE A 33 52.86 6.17 28.17
N ASN A 34 52.56 6.31 29.45
CA ASN A 34 52.14 7.58 30.03
C ASN A 34 53.36 8.49 30.14
N ASN A 35 53.75 9.13 29.03
CA ASN A 35 54.53 10.37 29.10
C ASN A 35 54.37 11.20 27.82
N SER A 36 53.58 12.26 27.97
CA SER A 36 53.53 13.50 27.19
C SER A 36 53.45 13.44 25.65
N LEU A 37 52.34 14.00 25.15
CA LEU A 37 52.18 14.73 23.88
C LEU A 37 51.78 13.91 22.63
N ILE A 38 50.68 13.17 22.68
CA ILE A 38 49.60 13.27 21.68
C ILE A 38 48.33 13.32 22.52
N PRO A 39 47.46 14.33 22.42
CA PRO A 39 46.22 14.29 23.18
C PRO A 39 45.41 13.08 22.69
N ASN A 40 44.66 12.43 23.57
CA ASN A 40 43.87 11.19 23.39
C ASN A 40 42.80 11.25 22.26
N LEU A 41 43.09 11.80 21.08
CA LEU A 41 42.14 12.08 20.01
C LEU A 41 42.14 11.06 18.87
N VAL A 42 43.15 10.20 18.77
CA VAL A 42 43.36 9.34 17.60
C VAL A 42 43.83 7.95 18.01
N PHE A 43 43.15 6.90 17.53
CA PHE A 43 43.63 5.51 17.63
C PHE A 43 44.36 5.12 16.34
N TYR A 44 45.46 4.38 16.44
CA TYR A 44 46.25 3.96 15.29
C TYR A 44 46.82 2.55 15.45
N ASP A 45 46.95 1.82 14.35
CA ASP A 45 47.54 0.47 14.29
C ASP A 45 48.18 0.23 12.91
N ALA A 46 49.37 -0.38 12.88
CA ALA A 46 50.10 -0.71 11.66
C ALA A 46 51.13 -1.82 11.91
N ASN A 47 51.64 -2.45 10.85
CA ASN A 47 52.69 -3.46 10.96
C ASN A 47 54.03 -2.87 11.42
N SER A 48 54.32 -1.61 11.08
CA SER A 48 55.49 -0.88 11.54
C SER A 48 55.16 0.59 11.76
N ILE A 49 55.71 1.17 12.82
CA ILE A 49 55.48 2.56 13.22
C ILE A 49 56.85 3.24 13.34
N ASN A 50 57.11 4.21 12.48
CA ASN A 50 58.34 5.00 12.50
C ASN A 50 58.06 6.39 13.08
N LEU A 51 58.91 6.79 14.03
CA LEU A 51 58.92 8.12 14.62
C LEU A 51 60.11 8.88 14.05
N ASN A 52 59.87 10.03 13.40
CA ASN A 52 60.96 10.90 12.98
C ASN A 52 61.64 11.53 14.21
N LYS A 53 62.96 11.72 14.18
CA LYS A 53 63.84 12.07 15.31
C LYS A 53 63.49 13.38 16.06
N ASN A 54 62.59 14.20 15.53
CA ASN A 54 62.08 15.42 16.19
C ASN A 54 60.67 15.24 16.82
N ASN A 55 60.08 14.04 16.80
CA ASN A 55 58.68 13.77 17.21
C ASN A 55 57.62 14.62 16.46
N GLU A 56 57.93 15.09 15.26
CA GLU A 56 57.05 15.99 14.48
C GLU A 56 56.15 15.24 13.48
N ALA A 57 56.53 14.02 13.04
CA ALA A 57 55.76 13.19 12.12
C ALA A 57 55.78 11.70 12.53
N PHE A 58 54.62 11.06 12.44
CA PHE A 58 54.40 9.63 12.69
C PHE A 58 54.10 8.94 11.36
N GLU A 59 54.84 7.90 11.02
CA GLU A 59 54.60 7.10 9.81
C GLU A 59 54.14 5.70 10.20
N LEU A 60 52.95 5.33 9.71
CA LEU A 60 52.31 4.04 9.92
C LEU A 60 52.39 3.24 8.61
N ASN A 61 53.16 2.15 8.60
CA ASN A 61 53.44 1.38 7.39
C ASN A 61 52.93 -0.06 7.50
N GLY A 62 52.24 -0.51 6.46
CA GLY A 62 51.72 -1.87 6.28
C GLY A 62 50.41 -2.11 7.04
N ASN A 63 49.30 -2.23 6.32
CA ASN A 63 47.93 -2.34 6.88
C ASN A 63 47.67 -1.27 7.96
N ALA A 64 48.06 -0.03 7.66
CA ALA A 64 47.93 1.09 8.56
C ALA A 64 46.45 1.49 8.67
N ILE A 65 45.99 1.65 9.90
CA ILE A 65 44.65 2.09 10.25
C ILE A 65 44.78 3.25 11.21
N ILE A 66 44.03 4.31 10.97
CA ILE A 66 43.90 5.44 11.88
C ILE A 66 42.41 5.77 12.06
N LEU A 67 42.02 5.98 13.31
CA LEU A 67 40.68 6.41 13.69
C LEU A 67 40.78 7.83 14.21
N VAL A 68 40.15 8.76 13.50
CA VAL A 68 40.06 10.16 13.90
C VAL A 68 38.58 10.46 14.19
N GLY A 69 38.20 10.48 15.47
CA GLY A 69 36.79 10.58 15.87
C GLY A 69 35.96 9.37 15.41
N ASN A 70 35.03 9.59 14.47
CA ASN A 70 34.21 8.54 13.83
C ASN A 70 34.66 8.21 12.40
N ILE A 71 35.75 8.81 11.92
CA ILE A 71 36.30 8.55 10.58
C ILE A 71 37.34 7.46 10.70
N TYR A 72 37.14 6.39 9.93
CA TYR A 72 38.07 5.28 9.80
C TYR A 72 38.84 5.42 8.50
N ILE A 73 40.16 5.36 8.56
CA ILE A 73 41.03 5.41 7.38
C ILE A 73 41.95 4.20 7.43
N SER A 74 41.98 3.42 6.36
CA SER A 74 42.96 2.36 6.15
C SER A 74 43.73 2.58 4.86
N ALA A 75 45.04 2.36 4.88
CA ALA A 75 45.92 2.51 3.73
C ALA A 75 47.20 1.68 3.88
N ASN A 76 48.00 1.63 2.81
CA ASN A 76 49.32 1.01 2.85
C ASN A 76 50.28 1.82 3.72
N ASN A 77 50.23 3.15 3.62
CA ASN A 77 51.01 4.09 4.43
C ASN A 77 50.14 5.26 4.91
N ILE A 78 50.27 5.65 6.18
CA ILE A 78 49.61 6.83 6.77
C ILE A 78 50.65 7.67 7.51
N ILE A 79 50.75 8.94 7.15
CA ILE A 79 51.67 9.91 7.73
C ILE A 79 50.85 10.96 8.50
N LEU A 80 51.11 11.11 9.79
CA LEU A 80 50.51 12.14 10.66
C LEU A 80 51.56 13.18 11.04
N GLN A 81 51.39 14.40 10.55
CA GLN A 81 52.24 15.55 10.86
C GLN A 81 51.61 16.39 11.97
N LYS A 82 52.09 16.17 13.20
CA LYS A 82 51.41 16.64 14.41
C LYS A 82 51.37 18.17 14.55
N LYS A 83 52.43 18.87 14.17
CA LYS A 83 52.56 20.34 14.34
C LYS A 83 51.61 21.12 13.44
N VAL A 84 51.33 20.58 12.25
CA VAL A 84 50.49 21.21 11.23
C VAL A 84 49.09 20.57 11.20
N GLY A 85 48.89 19.44 11.89
CA GLY A 85 47.61 18.76 11.98
C GLY A 85 47.19 18.07 10.69
N ILE A 86 48.15 17.61 9.87
CA ILE A 86 47.87 17.00 8.56
C ILE A 86 47.99 15.48 8.65
N VAL A 87 46.98 14.77 8.15
CA VAL A 87 47.00 13.32 7.92
C VAL A 87 47.09 13.07 6.42
N THR A 88 48.09 12.31 5.98
CA THR A 88 48.23 11.88 4.58
C THR A 88 48.15 10.35 4.54
N ALA A 89 47.21 9.80 3.80
CA ALA A 89 47.07 8.37 3.56
C ALA A 89 47.35 8.06 2.09
N GLU A 90 48.17 7.04 1.83
CA GLU A 90 48.65 6.69 0.48
C GLU A 90 48.62 5.18 0.25
N GLY A 91 48.16 4.79 -0.94
CA GLY A 91 48.11 3.40 -1.40
C GLY A 91 46.89 2.64 -0.85
N ASN A 92 45.96 2.30 -1.75
CA ASN A 92 44.71 1.59 -1.44
C ASN A 92 43.94 2.22 -0.27
N VAL A 93 43.78 3.54 -0.30
CA VAL A 93 43.15 4.28 0.78
C VAL A 93 41.65 3.97 0.79
N ASN A 94 41.15 3.48 1.92
CA ASN A 94 39.73 3.36 2.20
C ASN A 94 39.39 4.27 3.37
N LEU A 95 38.42 5.16 3.18
CA LEU A 95 37.86 6.00 4.22
C LEU A 95 36.39 5.62 4.42
N ILE A 96 36.00 5.43 5.68
CA ILE A 96 34.62 5.05 6.04
C ILE A 96 34.12 6.01 7.13
N SER A 97 32.96 6.59 6.90
CA SER A 97 32.31 7.50 7.85
C SER A 97 30.81 7.60 7.55
N ASN A 98 29.96 7.62 8.57
CA ASN A 98 28.52 7.91 8.49
C ASN A 98 27.81 7.33 7.25
N LYS A 99 27.75 5.99 7.13
CA LYS A 99 27.11 5.25 6.01
C LYS A 99 27.70 5.51 4.62
N GLN A 100 28.91 6.06 4.54
CA GLN A 100 29.64 6.28 3.29
C GLN A 100 31.01 5.59 3.29
N LYS A 101 31.40 5.14 2.09
CA LYS A 101 32.73 4.62 1.80
C LYS A 101 33.38 5.43 0.68
N ALA A 102 34.56 5.95 0.94
CA ALA A 102 35.43 6.57 -0.06
C ALA A 102 36.65 5.68 -0.31
N ILE A 103 37.02 5.51 -1.57
CA ILE A 103 38.21 4.79 -2.02
C ILE A 103 39.04 5.76 -2.84
N ALA A 104 40.34 5.90 -2.56
CA ALA A 104 41.21 6.86 -3.25
C ALA A 104 42.64 6.34 -3.38
N SER A 105 43.41 6.91 -4.32
CA SER A 105 44.86 6.67 -4.40
C SER A 105 45.61 7.37 -3.27
N ARG A 106 45.14 8.56 -2.91
CA ARG A 106 45.69 9.42 -1.84
C ARG A 106 44.59 10.24 -1.18
N ILE A 107 44.65 10.37 0.14
CA ILE A 107 43.79 11.30 0.91
C ILE A 107 44.68 12.17 1.79
N VAL A 108 44.43 13.48 1.76
CA VAL A 108 45.05 14.48 2.65
C VAL A 108 43.96 15.15 3.47
N ILE A 109 44.09 15.12 4.79
CA ILE A 109 43.12 15.71 5.73
C ILE A 109 43.84 16.72 6.61
N ASP A 110 43.31 17.92 6.69
CA ASP A 110 43.70 18.91 7.70
C ASP A 110 42.73 18.80 8.89
N LEU A 111 43.25 18.35 10.03
CA LEU A 111 42.50 18.10 11.25
C LEU A 111 42.00 19.39 11.93
N PHE A 112 42.62 20.54 11.64
CA PHE A 112 42.24 21.83 12.22
C PHE A 112 41.16 22.52 11.39
N THR A 113 41.34 22.57 10.07
CA THR A 113 40.37 23.20 9.15
C THR A 113 39.25 22.26 8.74
N LYS A 114 39.39 20.95 9.00
CA LYS A 114 38.48 19.87 8.57
C LYS A 114 38.36 19.76 7.04
N GLN A 115 39.32 20.32 6.31
CA GLN A 115 39.37 20.20 4.86
C GLN A 115 39.98 18.85 4.47
N MET A 116 39.46 18.30 3.39
CA MET A 116 39.93 17.03 2.86
C MET A 116 40.10 17.10 1.37
N ARG A 117 41.19 16.51 0.87
CA ARG A 117 41.42 16.29 -0.55
C ARG A 117 41.62 14.80 -0.79
N MET A 118 40.95 14.28 -1.80
CA MET A 118 41.09 12.92 -2.29
C MET A 118 41.48 12.97 -3.76
N ASP A 119 42.51 12.24 -4.16
CA ASP A 119 42.92 12.09 -5.55
C ASP A 119 42.51 10.69 -6.07
N ASP A 120 42.08 10.61 -7.33
CA ASP A 120 41.52 9.42 -7.99
C ASP A 120 40.46 8.71 -7.15
N ALA A 121 39.47 9.48 -6.71
CA ALA A 121 38.58 9.09 -5.63
C ALA A 121 37.21 8.63 -6.12
N LYS A 122 36.66 7.64 -5.42
CA LYS A 122 35.31 7.11 -5.59
C LYS A 122 34.58 7.12 -4.26
N ILE A 123 33.42 7.78 -4.21
CA ILE A 123 32.52 7.81 -3.05
C ILE A 123 31.28 6.96 -3.35
N ILE A 124 30.91 6.11 -2.40
CA ILE A 124 29.69 5.30 -2.42
C ILE A 124 28.88 5.63 -1.17
N SER A 125 27.65 6.10 -1.36
CA SER A 125 26.67 6.29 -0.29
C SER A 125 25.55 5.26 -0.47
N ASP A 126 25.24 4.46 0.56
CA ASP A 126 24.10 3.54 0.54
C ASP A 126 23.32 3.62 1.87
N PRO A 127 22.07 4.14 1.87
CA PRO A 127 21.29 4.27 3.08
C PRO A 127 20.79 2.94 3.66
N LYS A 128 20.83 1.84 2.90
CA LYS A 128 20.42 0.49 3.36
C LYS A 128 21.51 -0.21 4.19
N GLU A 129 22.75 0.24 4.07
CA GLU A 129 23.87 -0.33 4.82
C GLU A 129 23.87 0.20 6.27
N THR A 130 23.95 -0.71 7.23
CA THR A 130 23.95 -0.37 8.67
C THR A 130 25.35 0.00 9.13
N ASP A 131 25.44 0.82 10.19
CA ASP A 131 26.72 1.14 10.85
C ASP A 131 27.45 -0.14 11.32
N GLU A 132 26.70 -1.21 11.62
CA GLU A 132 27.23 -2.53 11.97
C GLU A 132 27.99 -3.15 10.80
N LYS A 133 27.37 -3.22 9.62
CA LYS A 133 27.95 -3.82 8.41
C LYS A 133 29.16 -3.04 7.89
N PHE A 134 29.14 -1.71 8.01
CA PHE A 134 30.32 -0.88 7.74
C PHE A 134 31.45 -1.12 8.76
N SER A 135 31.13 -1.28 10.04
CA SER A 135 32.15 -1.59 11.05
C SER A 135 32.73 -3.00 10.90
N GLU A 136 31.93 -3.98 10.43
CA GLU A 136 32.38 -5.33 10.07
C GLU A 136 33.36 -5.32 8.89
N LEU A 137 33.02 -4.60 7.81
CA LEU A 137 33.89 -4.40 6.64
C LEU A 137 35.24 -3.75 7.00
N THR A 138 35.30 -2.98 8.07
CA THR A 138 36.48 -2.18 8.46
C THR A 138 37.34 -2.87 9.51
N LEU A 139 36.72 -3.50 10.52
CA LEU A 139 37.41 -4.10 11.66
C LEU A 139 37.46 -5.63 11.60
N GLY A 140 36.81 -6.23 10.60
CA GLY A 140 36.90 -7.67 10.28
C GLY A 140 36.01 -8.58 11.13
N ILE A 141 35.34 -8.07 12.17
CA ILE A 141 34.47 -8.82 13.09
C ILE A 141 33.28 -7.97 13.58
N SER A 142 32.14 -8.59 13.85
CA SER A 142 30.91 -7.94 14.30
C SER A 142 30.89 -7.65 15.81
N LYS A 143 30.05 -6.69 16.23
CA LYS A 143 29.81 -6.42 17.66
C LYS A 143 29.24 -7.64 18.39
N ALA A 144 28.35 -8.39 17.73
CA ALA A 144 27.75 -9.59 18.28
C ALA A 144 28.77 -10.71 18.49
N GLU A 145 29.73 -10.87 17.57
CA GLU A 145 30.81 -11.86 17.67
C GLU A 145 31.76 -11.60 18.84
N ILE A 146 32.07 -10.32 19.12
CA ILE A 146 32.87 -9.92 20.28
C ILE A 146 32.10 -10.11 21.58
N ALA A 147 30.83 -9.66 21.62
CA ALA A 147 29.99 -9.83 22.80
C ALA A 147 29.84 -11.32 23.17
N TYR A 148 29.77 -12.19 22.16
CA TYR A 148 29.77 -13.64 22.34
C TYR A 148 31.07 -14.16 22.99
N GLU A 149 32.26 -13.81 22.47
CA GLU A 149 33.54 -14.27 23.03
C GLU A 149 33.79 -13.70 24.45
N VAL A 150 33.48 -12.42 24.68
CA VAL A 150 33.61 -11.79 26.01
C VAL A 150 32.65 -12.45 27.03
N SER A 151 31.42 -12.74 26.62
CA SER A 151 30.45 -13.43 27.48
C SER A 151 30.88 -14.86 27.78
N LYS A 152 31.45 -15.56 26.79
CA LYS A 152 32.02 -16.90 26.95
C LYS A 152 33.16 -16.89 27.97
N ASP A 153 34.13 -15.99 27.83
CA ASP A 153 35.26 -15.85 28.76
C ASP A 153 34.83 -15.51 30.19
N ASN A 154 33.89 -14.57 30.34
CA ASN A 154 33.33 -14.23 31.65
C ASN A 154 32.63 -15.43 32.30
N ARG A 155 31.85 -16.17 31.52
CA ARG A 155 31.15 -17.36 32.00
C ARG A 155 32.12 -18.49 32.36
N THR A 156 33.20 -18.65 31.60
CA THR A 156 34.27 -19.61 31.91
C THR A 156 34.92 -19.28 33.25
N LYS A 157 35.31 -18.02 33.48
CA LYS A 157 35.92 -17.58 34.76
C LYS A 157 34.97 -17.76 35.95
N GLU A 158 33.68 -17.47 35.76
CA GLU A 158 32.65 -17.66 36.80
C GLU A 158 32.53 -19.14 37.20
N ILE A 159 32.45 -20.06 36.22
CA ILE A 159 32.37 -21.49 36.47
C ILE A 159 33.67 -22.04 37.10
N GLU A 160 34.84 -21.54 36.68
CA GLU A 160 36.13 -21.91 37.29
C GLU A 160 36.23 -21.48 38.75
N ASN A 161 35.73 -20.29 39.09
CA ASN A 161 35.65 -19.83 40.48
C ASN A 161 34.68 -20.69 41.30
N GLU A 162 33.49 -21.01 40.79
CA GLU A 162 32.55 -21.91 41.48
C GLU A 162 33.14 -23.31 41.69
N LEU A 163 33.88 -23.84 40.70
CA LEU A 163 34.57 -25.14 40.82
C LEU A 163 35.66 -25.09 41.89
N LYS A 164 36.37 -23.97 42.02
CA LYS A 164 37.39 -23.77 43.06
C LYS A 164 36.75 -23.75 44.45
N GLU A 165 35.68 -22.99 44.64
CA GLU A 165 34.94 -22.94 45.90
C GLU A 165 34.40 -24.32 46.32
N LEU A 166 33.87 -25.10 45.37
CA LEU A 166 33.39 -26.46 45.65
C LEU A 166 34.52 -27.44 46.01
N ARG A 167 35.72 -27.29 45.44
CA ARG A 167 36.89 -28.09 45.85
C ARG A 167 37.29 -27.78 47.29
N GLU A 168 37.25 -26.52 47.68
CA GLU A 168 37.55 -26.08 49.04
C GLU A 168 36.48 -26.57 50.03
N GLU A 169 35.19 -26.50 49.67
CA GLU A 169 34.07 -27.04 50.45
C GLU A 169 34.18 -28.57 50.61
N TYR A 170 34.51 -29.28 49.52
CA TYR A 170 34.74 -30.73 49.53
C TYR A 170 35.86 -31.11 50.50
N ALA A 171 37.00 -30.41 50.44
CA ALA A 171 38.15 -30.65 51.31
C ALA A 171 37.80 -30.39 52.79
N ARG A 172 37.05 -29.31 53.08
CA ARG A 172 36.55 -29.01 54.44
C ARG A 172 35.69 -30.13 54.99
N ILE A 173 34.73 -30.61 54.20
CA ILE A 173 33.77 -31.62 54.65
C ILE A 173 34.43 -33.01 54.76
N GLN A 174 35.36 -33.34 53.86
CA GLN A 174 36.20 -34.55 53.99
C GLN A 174 37.01 -34.54 55.29
N ASN A 175 37.62 -33.41 55.64
CA ASN A 175 38.35 -33.27 56.89
C ASN A 175 37.41 -33.40 58.10
N LEU A 176 36.25 -32.72 58.10
CA LEU A 176 35.25 -32.82 59.17
C LEU A 176 34.73 -34.26 59.37
N LYS A 177 34.54 -35.01 58.28
CA LYS A 177 34.14 -36.42 58.31
C LYS A 177 35.20 -37.32 58.98
N LYS A 178 36.49 -37.01 58.83
CA LYS A 178 37.57 -37.74 59.55
C LYS A 178 37.55 -37.49 61.07
N PHE A 179 37.10 -36.32 61.52
CA PHE A 179 37.16 -35.94 62.94
C PHE A 179 35.93 -36.34 63.77
N LYS A 180 34.71 -36.32 63.21
CA LYS A 180 33.47 -36.66 63.95
C LYS A 180 33.00 -38.09 63.61
N LYS A 181 33.30 -39.06 64.49
CA LYS A 181 32.89 -40.48 64.34
C LYS A 181 31.38 -40.75 64.51
N ASN A 182 30.56 -39.78 64.90
CA ASN A 182 29.10 -39.91 65.01
C ASN A 182 28.38 -38.95 64.05
N ASN A 183 27.40 -39.48 63.30
CA ASN A 183 26.67 -38.91 62.14
C ASN A 183 27.41 -38.96 60.78
N ASN A 184 27.65 -40.18 60.30
CA ASN A 184 28.32 -40.46 59.02
C ASN A 184 27.43 -40.20 57.78
N GLU A 185 26.11 -40.17 57.93
CA GLU A 185 25.15 -40.12 56.81
C GLU A 185 25.01 -38.72 56.20
N ASN A 186 24.91 -37.68 57.03
CA ASN A 186 24.70 -36.29 56.57
C ASN A 186 25.91 -35.74 55.78
N TYR A 187 27.14 -35.97 56.27
CA TYR A 187 28.37 -35.61 55.54
C TYR A 187 28.54 -36.40 54.25
N THR A 188 28.09 -37.66 54.21
CA THR A 188 28.17 -38.49 53.00
C THR A 188 27.16 -38.04 51.94
N ASN A 189 25.97 -37.61 52.35
CA ASN A 189 24.98 -37.00 51.45
C ASN A 189 25.47 -35.64 50.91
N ARG A 190 26.05 -34.79 51.77
CA ARG A 190 26.61 -33.50 51.34
C ARG A 190 27.81 -33.66 50.39
N LEU A 191 28.69 -34.64 50.63
CA LEU A 191 29.79 -34.97 49.70
C LEU A 191 29.27 -35.51 48.36
N LYS A 192 28.20 -36.31 48.35
CA LYS A 192 27.53 -36.74 47.11
C LYS A 192 26.94 -35.55 46.35
N GLU A 193 26.31 -34.62 47.06
CA GLU A 193 25.72 -33.41 46.49
C GLU A 193 26.79 -32.50 45.88
N ILE A 194 27.90 -32.27 46.59
CA ILE A 194 29.05 -31.51 46.09
C ILE A 194 29.68 -32.19 44.87
N ASN A 195 29.88 -33.50 44.90
CA ASN A 195 30.40 -34.24 43.74
C ASN A 195 29.47 -34.16 42.53
N ALA A 196 28.15 -34.25 42.74
CA ALA A 196 27.17 -34.10 41.67
C ALA A 196 27.16 -32.68 41.10
N LYS A 197 27.25 -31.65 41.96
CA LYS A 197 27.32 -30.24 41.55
C LYS A 197 28.63 -29.95 40.80
N TYR A 198 29.75 -30.47 41.29
CA TYR A 198 31.06 -30.36 40.66
C TYR A 198 31.07 -31.01 39.27
N ALA A 199 30.52 -32.22 39.12
CA ALA A 199 30.41 -32.90 37.83
C ALA A 199 29.52 -32.12 36.83
N ARG A 200 28.39 -31.55 37.29
CA ARG A 200 27.52 -30.70 36.47
C ARG A 200 28.22 -29.42 36.01
N LEU A 201 28.95 -28.75 36.90
CA LEU A 201 29.71 -27.54 36.56
C LEU A 201 30.89 -27.84 35.63
N LEU A 202 31.57 -28.97 35.81
CA LEU A 202 32.63 -29.41 34.91
C LEU A 202 32.10 -29.70 33.49
N ALA A 203 30.92 -30.35 33.40
CA ALA A 203 30.22 -30.57 32.13
C ALA A 203 29.74 -29.25 31.50
N ARG A 204 29.34 -28.26 32.32
CA ARG A 204 28.98 -26.92 31.86
C ARG A 204 30.19 -26.17 31.32
N LEU A 205 31.32 -26.21 32.04
CA LEU A 205 32.59 -25.61 31.66
C LEU A 205 33.06 -26.12 30.29
N THR A 206 33.05 -27.44 30.11
CA THR A 206 33.41 -28.07 28.83
C THR A 206 32.47 -27.63 27.71
N ARG A 207 31.15 -27.60 27.93
CA ARG A 207 30.22 -27.10 26.90
C ARG A 207 30.47 -25.64 26.55
N THR A 208 30.70 -24.75 27.52
CA THR A 208 31.01 -23.34 27.27
C THR A 208 32.33 -23.15 26.53
N GLN A 209 33.37 -23.91 26.86
CA GLN A 209 34.68 -23.83 26.19
C GLN A 209 34.60 -24.33 24.73
N PHE A 210 33.80 -25.37 24.47
CA PHE A 210 33.67 -26.04 23.17
C PHE A 210 32.52 -25.53 22.27
N GLN A 211 31.92 -24.37 22.55
CA GLN A 211 31.06 -23.71 21.55
C GLN A 211 31.90 -22.74 20.70
N PRO A 212 32.32 -23.11 19.47
CA PRO A 212 33.10 -22.23 18.63
C PRO A 212 32.26 -21.14 17.97
N ASN A 213 32.87 -19.98 17.75
CA ASN A 213 32.37 -19.01 16.80
C ASN A 213 32.83 -19.43 15.39
N ALA A 214 31.87 -19.82 14.54
CA ALA A 214 32.13 -20.43 13.23
C ALA A 214 32.92 -19.54 12.23
N PHE A 215 32.95 -18.21 12.44
CA PHE A 215 33.76 -17.30 11.64
C PHE A 215 35.21 -17.25 12.16
N LEU A 216 35.38 -17.04 13.46
CA LEU A 216 36.70 -16.93 14.10
C LEU A 216 37.50 -18.23 14.08
N GLU A 217 36.83 -19.38 14.04
CA GLU A 217 37.46 -20.71 13.99
C GLU A 217 38.17 -20.99 12.65
N LYS A 218 37.80 -20.27 11.58
CA LYS A 218 38.43 -20.41 10.25
C LYS A 218 39.73 -19.60 10.11
N LEU A 219 40.05 -18.73 11.06
CA LEU A 219 41.21 -17.84 11.01
C LEU A 219 42.41 -18.43 11.78
N PRO A 220 43.65 -18.20 11.33
CA PRO A 220 44.84 -18.50 12.13
C PRO A 220 44.78 -17.80 13.49
N GLN A 221 45.21 -18.49 14.55
CA GLN A 221 45.05 -18.00 15.93
C GLN A 221 45.68 -16.63 16.17
N LYS A 222 46.83 -16.36 15.53
CA LYS A 222 47.53 -15.07 15.58
C LYS A 222 46.71 -13.92 14.98
N ASP A 223 45.96 -14.19 13.91
CA ASP A 223 45.12 -13.19 13.25
C ASP A 223 43.81 -12.98 14.01
N LYS A 224 43.27 -14.06 14.59
CA LYS A 224 42.11 -14.02 15.50
C LYS A 224 42.37 -13.08 16.68
N GLU A 225 43.47 -13.30 17.41
CA GLU A 225 43.84 -12.48 18.57
C GLU A 225 44.07 -11.02 18.17
N LYS A 226 44.78 -10.79 17.06
CA LYS A 226 45.02 -9.43 16.55
C LYS A 226 43.74 -8.67 16.21
N LEU A 227 42.74 -9.32 15.60
CA LEU A 227 41.45 -8.68 15.26
C LEU A 227 40.60 -8.38 16.50
N LEU A 228 40.56 -9.31 17.47
CA LEU A 228 39.86 -9.13 18.75
C LEU A 228 40.47 -8.00 19.58
N ASP A 229 41.79 -7.94 19.68
CA ASP A 229 42.50 -6.87 20.39
C ASP A 229 42.30 -5.52 19.70
N ARG A 230 42.42 -5.49 18.37
CA ARG A 230 42.19 -4.26 17.58
C ARG A 230 40.79 -3.71 17.83
N ARG A 231 39.74 -4.55 17.76
CA ARG A 231 38.38 -4.05 17.92
C ARG A 231 38.04 -3.70 19.37
N SER A 232 38.47 -4.50 20.34
CA SER A 232 38.26 -4.18 21.75
C SER A 232 38.91 -2.86 22.14
N ALA A 233 40.10 -2.55 21.62
CA ALA A 233 40.77 -1.27 21.80
C ALA A 233 39.99 -0.09 21.18
N VAL A 234 39.43 -0.26 19.98
CA VAL A 234 38.59 0.77 19.32
C VAL A 234 37.30 1.03 20.10
N GLU A 235 36.59 -0.01 20.55
CA GLU A 235 35.34 0.15 21.32
C GLU A 235 35.62 0.77 22.70
N LYS A 236 36.72 0.38 23.35
CA LYS A 236 37.18 0.99 24.60
C LYS A 236 37.49 2.48 24.41
N PHE A 237 38.23 2.84 23.35
CA PHE A 237 38.53 4.24 23.02
C PHE A 237 37.27 5.08 22.81
N LYS A 238 36.27 4.55 22.08
CA LYS A 238 34.99 5.21 21.86
C LYS A 238 34.20 5.42 23.16
N ALA A 239 34.18 4.41 24.04
CA ALA A 239 33.47 4.48 25.32
C ALA A 239 34.12 5.47 26.30
N GLU A 240 35.45 5.53 26.33
CA GLU A 240 36.20 6.39 27.24
C GLU A 240 36.26 7.87 26.77
N ASN A 241 36.05 8.16 25.49
CA ASN A 241 36.23 9.50 24.91
C ASN A 241 35.03 9.99 24.06
N PRO A 242 33.79 10.01 24.58
CA PRO A 242 32.59 10.35 23.79
C PRO A 242 32.60 11.78 23.22
N GLU A 243 33.13 12.76 23.95
CA GLU A 243 33.20 14.16 23.52
C GLU A 243 34.14 14.38 22.32
N VAL A 244 35.25 13.62 22.29
CA VAL A 244 36.25 13.65 21.20
C VAL A 244 35.66 13.05 19.93
N VAL A 245 34.95 11.93 20.06
CA VAL A 245 34.27 11.27 18.96
C VAL A 245 33.24 12.20 18.31
N GLN A 246 32.46 12.94 19.11
CA GLN A 246 31.47 13.89 18.59
C GLN A 246 32.09 15.14 17.93
N LYS A 247 33.20 15.69 18.46
CA LYS A 247 33.83 16.91 17.90
C LYS A 247 34.44 16.73 16.50
N ILE A 248 34.88 15.52 16.17
CA ILE A 248 35.57 15.19 14.89
C ILE A 248 34.69 14.39 13.92
N ALA A 249 33.44 14.06 14.31
CA ALA A 249 32.50 13.36 13.44
C ALA A 249 31.93 14.27 12.34
N ASN A 250 32.70 14.63 11.31
CA ASN A 250 32.17 15.41 10.19
C ASN A 250 32.84 15.04 8.86
N PHE A 251 32.62 13.80 8.41
CA PHE A 251 32.54 13.55 6.98
C PHE A 251 31.09 13.80 6.56
N SER A 252 30.93 14.69 5.59
CA SER A 252 29.63 15.13 5.09
C SER A 252 28.98 14.01 4.28
N SER A 253 27.90 13.40 4.79
CA SER A 253 27.22 12.30 4.11
C SER A 253 26.19 12.80 3.10
N ILE A 254 26.33 12.40 1.84
CA ILE A 254 25.32 12.59 0.80
C ILE A 254 24.10 11.72 1.11
N ASN A 255 22.94 12.36 1.28
CA ASN A 255 21.67 11.69 1.50
C ASN A 255 21.21 10.92 0.23
N GLY A 256 20.88 9.64 0.38
CA GLY A 256 20.43 8.76 -0.70
C GLY A 256 21.52 7.88 -1.32
N TYR A 257 21.13 6.95 -2.19
CA TYR A 257 22.08 6.08 -2.91
C TYR A 257 22.76 6.87 -4.04
N ILE A 258 24.09 6.99 -3.99
CA ILE A 258 24.87 7.68 -5.02
C ILE A 258 26.27 7.09 -5.16
N LYS A 259 26.75 6.99 -6.39
CA LYS A 259 28.16 6.74 -6.71
C LYS A 259 28.75 7.97 -7.38
N VAL A 260 29.86 8.45 -6.84
CA VAL A 260 30.65 9.55 -7.40
C VAL A 260 32.05 9.01 -7.68
N ALA A 261 32.59 9.29 -8.86
CA ALA A 261 34.00 9.09 -9.17
C ALA A 261 34.56 10.40 -9.72
N ALA A 262 35.76 10.80 -9.31
CA ALA A 262 36.38 12.02 -9.80
C ALA A 262 37.92 11.89 -9.77
N SER A 263 38.61 12.61 -10.65
CA SER A 263 40.08 12.69 -10.57
C SER A 263 40.52 13.40 -9.28
N GLN A 264 39.70 14.32 -8.78
CA GLN A 264 39.95 15.01 -7.52
C GLN A 264 38.63 15.39 -6.84
N ILE A 265 38.56 15.14 -5.54
CA ILE A 265 37.47 15.54 -4.65
C ILE A 265 38.06 16.42 -3.54
N ILE A 266 37.55 17.64 -3.39
CA ILE A 266 37.93 18.58 -2.34
C ILE A 266 36.72 18.86 -1.47
N GLN A 267 36.77 18.43 -0.21
CA GLN A 267 35.85 18.88 0.83
C GLN A 267 36.36 20.21 1.36
N LYS A 268 35.68 21.30 0.97
CA LYS A 268 36.05 22.67 1.34
C LYS A 268 35.65 23.03 2.77
N ASP A 269 34.52 22.49 3.22
CA ASP A 269 33.92 22.66 4.53
C ASP A 269 33.01 21.45 4.86
N ASN A 270 32.23 21.52 5.93
CA ASN A 270 31.35 20.43 6.35
C ASN A 270 30.20 20.14 5.36
N ASP A 271 29.89 21.05 4.43
CA ASP A 271 28.67 20.94 3.60
C ASP A 271 28.98 20.97 2.10
N THR A 272 30.23 21.23 1.70
CA THR A 272 30.59 21.46 0.29
C THR A 272 31.71 20.54 -0.20
N LEU A 273 31.39 19.74 -1.23
CA LEU A 273 32.36 18.98 -2.03
C LEU A 273 32.52 19.62 -3.41
N ILE A 274 33.77 19.80 -3.84
CA ILE A 274 34.15 20.21 -5.19
C ILE A 274 34.78 19.01 -5.88
N LEU A 275 34.31 18.71 -7.08
CA LEU A 275 34.69 17.55 -7.87
C LEU A 275 35.24 18.03 -9.21
N ASN A 276 36.46 17.61 -9.55
CA ASN A 276 37.06 17.88 -10.85
C ASN A 276 37.05 16.60 -11.68
N ASN A 277 36.65 16.69 -12.95
CA ASN A 277 36.49 15.58 -13.90
C ASN A 277 35.73 14.42 -13.25
N SER A 278 34.45 14.65 -13.00
CA SER A 278 33.60 13.78 -12.19
C SER A 278 32.54 13.04 -13.02
N ILE A 279 32.21 11.84 -12.56
CA ILE A 279 31.09 11.04 -13.02
C ILE A 279 30.20 10.76 -11.82
N ILE A 280 28.92 11.14 -11.93
CA ILE A 280 27.92 10.98 -10.88
C ILE A 280 26.80 10.08 -11.40
N THR A 281 26.47 9.00 -10.69
CA THR A 281 25.35 8.11 -11.05
C THR A 281 24.56 7.65 -9.81
N PRO A 282 23.21 7.64 -9.88
CA PRO A 282 22.36 7.02 -8.87
C PRO A 282 22.13 5.52 -9.12
N CYS A 283 22.63 4.92 -10.23
CA CYS A 283 22.39 3.51 -10.54
C CYS A 283 23.15 2.58 -9.59
N ASN A 284 22.45 1.56 -9.08
CA ASN A 284 23.06 0.49 -8.29
C ASN A 284 23.50 -0.64 -9.22
N CYS A 285 24.65 -0.48 -9.86
CA CYS A 285 25.23 -1.48 -10.74
C CYS A 285 25.49 -2.79 -10.00
N SER A 286 25.15 -3.91 -10.64
CA SER A 286 25.35 -5.28 -10.18
C SER A 286 26.83 -5.58 -9.81
N PRO A 287 27.12 -6.53 -8.90
CA PRO A 287 28.47 -7.02 -8.63
C PRO A 287 29.19 -7.60 -9.86
N LEU A 288 28.49 -7.81 -10.98
CA LEU A 288 29.05 -8.22 -12.28
C LEU A 288 29.89 -7.13 -12.99
N ASN A 289 30.15 -6.00 -12.32
CA ASN A 289 30.98 -4.90 -12.83
C ASN A 289 30.42 -4.26 -14.13
N GLU A 290 29.09 -4.24 -14.25
CA GLU A 290 28.39 -3.63 -15.38
C GLU A 290 28.49 -2.09 -15.33
N PRO A 291 28.60 -1.42 -16.49
CA PRO A 291 28.49 0.03 -16.53
C PRO A 291 27.09 0.49 -16.07
N PRO A 292 26.97 1.68 -15.46
CA PRO A 292 25.67 2.23 -15.12
C PRO A 292 24.85 2.47 -16.39
N ILE A 293 23.55 2.16 -16.34
CA ILE A 293 22.60 2.46 -17.44
C ILE A 293 22.69 3.94 -17.85
N TYR A 294 22.84 4.84 -16.87
CA TYR A 294 23.11 6.24 -17.13
C TYR A 294 23.97 6.91 -16.05
N GLY A 295 24.62 8.02 -16.40
CA GLY A 295 25.40 8.85 -15.50
C GLY A 295 25.59 10.26 -16.04
N PHE A 296 26.13 11.14 -15.20
CA PHE A 296 26.45 12.52 -15.55
C PHE A 296 27.95 12.72 -15.45
N SER A 297 28.59 13.00 -16.57
CA SER A 297 30.00 13.37 -16.62
C SER A 297 30.13 14.89 -16.68
N SER A 298 31.05 15.46 -15.91
CA SER A 298 31.23 16.92 -15.82
C SER A 298 32.67 17.27 -15.47
N GLU A 299 33.20 18.31 -16.10
CA GLU A 299 34.53 18.85 -15.81
C GLU A 299 34.60 19.43 -14.39
N ASN A 300 33.57 20.15 -13.98
CA ASN A 300 33.48 20.81 -12.68
C ASN A 300 32.10 20.59 -12.06
N ALA A 301 32.06 19.84 -10.96
CA ALA A 301 30.85 19.65 -10.17
C ALA A 301 31.05 20.11 -8.72
N LYS A 302 29.98 20.64 -8.13
CA LYS A 302 29.92 21.10 -6.75
C LYS A 302 28.70 20.46 -6.08
N ILE A 303 28.91 19.68 -5.05
CA ILE A 303 27.85 19.11 -4.21
C ILE A 303 27.77 19.95 -2.94
N GLU A 304 26.65 20.63 -2.74
CA GLU A 304 26.28 21.29 -1.49
C GLU A 304 25.26 20.40 -0.77
N MET A 305 25.65 19.82 0.36
CA MET A 305 24.83 18.93 1.17
C MET A 305 23.52 19.60 1.57
N ASP A 306 22.43 18.84 1.49
CA ASP A 306 21.06 19.33 1.71
C ASP A 306 20.68 20.56 0.87
N ASN A 307 21.37 20.80 -0.26
CA ASN A 307 21.08 21.87 -1.20
C ASN A 307 21.07 21.38 -2.66
N TYR A 308 22.18 21.52 -3.39
CA TYR A 308 22.25 21.18 -4.82
C TYR A 308 23.56 20.49 -5.23
N ILE A 309 23.44 19.68 -6.28
CA ILE A 309 24.56 19.31 -7.14
C ILE A 309 24.56 20.29 -8.32
N THR A 310 25.57 21.13 -8.42
CA THR A 310 25.79 22.04 -9.55
C THR A 310 26.92 21.51 -10.41
N MET A 311 26.68 21.32 -11.69
CA MET A 311 27.64 20.75 -12.64
C MET A 311 27.78 21.70 -13.83
N ARG A 312 28.99 21.82 -14.37
CA ARG A 312 29.27 22.58 -15.60
C ARG A 312 29.79 21.66 -16.68
N ASP A 313 29.47 21.99 -17.93
CA ASP A 313 29.86 21.22 -19.11
C ASP A 313 29.52 19.75 -18.95
N VAL A 314 28.23 19.49 -18.74
CA VAL A 314 27.70 18.18 -18.39
C VAL A 314 27.35 17.41 -19.63
N THR A 315 27.84 16.17 -19.71
CA THR A 315 27.31 15.16 -20.63
C THR A 315 26.47 14.16 -19.86
N ILE A 316 25.26 13.89 -20.36
CA ILE A 316 24.43 12.80 -19.89
C ILE A 316 24.79 11.58 -20.72
N ASP A 317 25.37 10.60 -20.06
CA ASP A 317 25.87 9.38 -20.68
C ASP A 317 24.87 8.25 -20.44
N PHE A 318 24.51 7.53 -21.51
CA PHE A 318 23.71 6.30 -21.44
C PHE A 318 24.56 5.12 -21.89
N PHE A 319 24.69 4.08 -21.06
CA PHE A 319 25.58 2.95 -21.30
C PHE A 319 26.99 3.40 -21.74
N THR A 320 27.54 4.44 -21.11
CA THR A 320 28.84 5.09 -21.43
C THR A 320 28.90 5.90 -22.74
N VAL A 321 27.79 6.04 -23.46
CA VAL A 321 27.69 6.88 -24.67
C VAL A 321 27.10 8.25 -24.30
N PRO A 322 27.78 9.37 -24.59
CA PRO A 322 27.23 10.71 -24.34
C PRO A 322 26.10 11.01 -25.32
N VAL A 323 24.89 11.28 -24.81
CA VAL A 323 23.68 11.52 -25.63
C VAL A 323 23.24 12.98 -25.60
N PHE A 324 23.42 13.67 -24.47
CA PHE A 324 22.97 15.05 -24.29
C PHE A 324 24.03 15.91 -23.60
N TYR A 325 24.25 17.12 -24.10
CA TYR A 325 25.15 18.11 -23.50
C TYR A 325 24.36 19.27 -22.90
N SER A 326 24.75 19.69 -21.69
CA SER A 326 24.26 20.93 -21.06
C SER A 326 25.43 21.76 -20.55
N PRO A 327 25.53 23.06 -20.89
CA PRO A 327 26.57 23.95 -20.36
C PRO A 327 26.57 24.06 -18.83
N TRP A 328 25.38 23.96 -18.22
CA TRP A 328 25.21 23.92 -16.78
C TRP A 328 24.02 23.03 -16.41
N LEU A 329 24.13 22.31 -15.30
CA LEU A 329 23.06 21.46 -14.78
C LEU A 329 23.04 21.59 -13.27
N LYS A 330 21.85 21.82 -12.70
CA LYS A 330 21.68 22.02 -11.27
C LYS A 330 20.56 21.12 -10.76
N PHE A 331 20.90 20.14 -9.94
CA PHE A 331 19.96 19.19 -9.37
C PHE A 331 19.75 19.43 -7.88
N PRO A 332 18.51 19.55 -7.40
CA PRO A 332 18.23 19.63 -5.98
C PRO A 332 18.45 18.26 -5.33
N ILE A 333 19.30 18.22 -4.30
CA ILE A 333 19.45 17.05 -3.40
C ILE A 333 18.84 17.31 -2.02
N LYS A 334 17.97 18.33 -1.96
CA LYS A 334 17.23 18.75 -0.77
C LYS A 334 15.80 18.25 -0.80
N ASN A 335 15.23 18.03 0.38
CA ASN A 335 13.83 17.64 0.56
C ASN A 335 12.85 18.82 0.57
N LYS A 336 13.25 20.00 0.06
CA LYS A 336 12.43 21.24 0.05
C LYS A 336 11.97 21.57 -1.37
N ARG A 337 10.72 22.02 -1.51
CA ARG A 337 10.12 22.44 -2.80
C ARG A 337 10.80 23.71 -3.32
N GLU A 338 11.08 23.81 -4.62
CA GLU A 338 11.59 25.02 -5.27
C GLU A 338 11.17 25.19 -6.73
N SER A 339 11.19 26.43 -7.21
CA SER A 339 10.86 26.77 -8.59
C SER A 339 11.90 26.27 -9.60
N GLY A 340 11.46 25.78 -10.75
CA GLY A 340 12.33 25.30 -11.82
C GLY A 340 11.57 24.60 -12.94
N PHE A 341 12.27 24.30 -14.04
CA PHE A 341 11.71 23.47 -15.10
C PHE A 341 11.48 22.06 -14.58
N LEU A 342 10.26 21.58 -14.78
CA LEU A 342 9.96 20.16 -14.67
C LEU A 342 10.37 19.49 -15.98
N THR A 343 10.52 18.16 -15.94
CA THR A 343 10.96 17.42 -17.11
C THR A 343 9.94 17.55 -18.26
N PRO A 344 10.37 17.94 -19.46
CA PRO A 344 9.48 18.06 -20.60
C PRO A 344 9.02 16.67 -21.07
N SER A 345 7.81 16.59 -21.62
CA SER A 345 7.25 15.35 -22.18
C SER A 345 6.68 15.57 -23.57
N SER A 346 6.53 14.50 -24.34
CA SER A 346 5.91 14.55 -25.66
C SER A 346 4.92 13.40 -25.82
N TYR A 347 3.90 13.56 -26.65
CA TYR A 347 2.98 12.49 -27.01
C TYR A 347 2.44 12.71 -28.42
N THR A 348 1.68 11.76 -28.96
CA THR A 348 1.06 11.89 -30.28
C THR A 348 -0.44 11.68 -30.15
N SER A 349 -1.23 12.52 -30.82
CA SER A 349 -2.68 12.45 -30.84
C SER A 349 -3.16 12.38 -32.28
N THR A 350 -4.15 11.53 -32.54
CA THR A 350 -4.81 11.44 -33.86
C THR A 350 -5.45 12.78 -34.24
N ASN A 351 -5.97 13.53 -33.27
CA ASN A 351 -6.72 14.76 -33.49
C ASN A 351 -5.85 16.03 -33.40
N ALA A 352 -4.76 16.01 -32.64
CA ALA A 352 -3.91 17.18 -32.39
C ALA A 352 -2.47 17.06 -32.94
N GLY A 353 -2.10 15.90 -33.48
CA GLY A 353 -0.75 15.62 -33.96
C GLY A 353 0.24 15.34 -32.82
N SER A 354 1.52 15.54 -33.08
CA SER A 354 2.58 15.42 -32.08
C SER A 354 2.55 16.61 -31.12
N ALA A 355 2.54 16.35 -29.83
CA ALA A 355 2.51 17.33 -28.76
C ALA A 355 3.85 17.35 -28.00
N THR A 356 4.32 18.54 -27.62
CA THR A 356 5.47 18.75 -26.73
C THR A 356 5.05 19.64 -25.56
N ILE A 357 5.30 19.17 -24.34
CA ILE A 357 4.86 19.76 -23.07
C ILE A 357 6.10 20.14 -22.27
N ILE A 358 6.22 21.41 -21.87
CA ILE A 358 7.33 21.97 -21.10
C ILE A 358 6.76 22.64 -19.85
N PRO A 359 6.77 21.98 -18.68
CA PRO A 359 6.25 22.54 -17.44
C PRO A 359 7.32 23.32 -16.66
N TYR A 360 6.93 24.43 -16.05
CA TYR A 360 7.74 25.23 -15.14
C TYR A 360 7.03 25.35 -13.79
N PHE A 361 7.61 24.75 -12.76
CA PHE A 361 7.11 24.77 -11.40
C PHE A 361 7.56 26.05 -10.67
N ILE A 362 6.67 26.63 -9.89
CA ILE A 362 6.84 27.89 -9.19
C ILE A 362 6.41 27.67 -7.74
N VAL A 363 7.35 27.80 -6.81
CA VAL A 363 7.05 27.81 -5.38
C VAL A 363 6.71 29.23 -4.95
N LEU A 364 5.48 29.41 -4.48
CA LEU A 364 4.99 30.70 -3.99
C LEU A 364 5.16 30.82 -2.46
N GLY A 365 5.17 29.68 -1.76
CA GLY A 365 5.42 29.59 -0.33
C GLY A 365 5.31 28.16 0.20
N PRO A 366 5.33 27.95 1.53
CA PRO A 366 5.20 26.61 2.12
C PRO A 366 3.84 25.97 1.87
N TYR A 367 2.81 26.78 1.63
CA TYR A 367 1.41 26.34 1.46
C TYR A 367 0.89 26.50 0.03
N ALA A 368 1.68 27.07 -0.89
CA ALA A 368 1.20 27.42 -2.23
C ALA A 368 2.27 27.17 -3.29
N ASP A 369 1.85 26.57 -4.41
CA ASP A 369 2.67 26.42 -5.59
C ASP A 369 1.85 26.57 -6.88
N SER A 370 2.53 26.81 -7.98
CA SER A 370 1.93 26.91 -9.30
C SER A 370 2.80 26.22 -10.33
N THR A 371 2.20 25.68 -11.38
CA THR A 371 2.90 25.11 -12.53
C THR A 371 2.39 25.79 -13.78
N VAL A 372 3.25 26.50 -14.49
CA VAL A 372 2.94 27.05 -15.82
C VAL A 372 3.51 26.11 -16.86
N THR A 373 2.67 25.65 -17.78
CA THR A 373 3.08 24.66 -18.77
C THR A 373 2.84 25.21 -20.17
N TYR A 374 3.89 25.11 -20.98
CA TYR A 374 3.81 25.37 -22.42
C TYR A 374 3.59 24.06 -23.15
N GLU A 375 2.57 24.01 -23.99
CA GLU A 375 2.20 22.84 -24.77
C GLU A 375 2.19 23.24 -26.25
N TYR A 376 2.84 22.45 -27.11
CA TYR A 376 2.86 22.70 -28.54
C TYR A 376 2.34 21.48 -29.29
N PHE A 377 1.22 21.65 -29.99
CA PHE A 377 0.59 20.66 -30.84
C PHE A 377 0.97 20.90 -32.30
N SER A 378 1.54 19.91 -32.99
CA SER A 378 1.94 20.05 -34.39
C SER A 378 0.75 20.30 -35.32
N GLY A 379 -0.41 19.73 -34.99
CA GLY A 379 -1.65 19.93 -35.73
C GLY A 379 -2.43 21.19 -35.37
N ARG A 380 -2.26 21.75 -34.15
CA ARG A 380 -3.18 22.79 -33.61
C ARG A 380 -2.51 24.08 -33.12
N GLY A 381 -1.21 24.05 -32.80
CA GLY A 381 -0.44 25.19 -32.34
C GLY A 381 -0.13 25.19 -30.85
N SER A 382 0.15 26.37 -30.31
CA SER A 382 0.62 26.55 -28.93
C SER A 382 -0.54 26.73 -27.95
N GLN A 383 -0.52 25.94 -26.88
CA GLN A 383 -1.37 26.04 -25.70
C GLN A 383 -0.53 26.46 -24.49
N PHE A 384 -1.11 27.30 -23.65
CA PHE A 384 -0.56 27.62 -22.34
C PHE A 384 -1.53 27.12 -21.28
N SER A 385 -1.00 26.46 -20.27
CA SER A 385 -1.76 26.01 -19.12
C SER A 385 -1.11 26.49 -17.82
N GLY A 386 -1.94 26.72 -16.81
CA GLY A 386 -1.52 27.15 -15.49
C GLY A 386 -2.28 26.36 -14.44
N GLU A 387 -1.55 25.62 -13.61
CA GLU A 387 -2.07 24.98 -12.41
C GLU A 387 -1.66 25.81 -11.20
N PHE A 388 -2.56 26.03 -10.25
CA PHE A 388 -2.26 26.62 -8.96
C PHE A 388 -2.82 25.71 -7.87
N ARG A 389 -2.01 25.45 -6.84
CA ARG A 389 -2.37 24.60 -5.71
C ARG A 389 -2.05 25.32 -4.41
N PHE A 390 -2.97 25.21 -3.48
CA PHE A 390 -2.86 25.78 -2.15
C PHE A 390 -3.38 24.79 -1.10
N GLN A 391 -2.61 24.62 -0.03
CA GLN A 391 -2.84 23.67 1.04
C GLN A 391 -2.22 24.20 2.34
N ILE A 392 -3.04 24.55 3.33
CA ILE A 392 -2.62 25.05 4.65
C ILE A 392 -2.34 23.86 5.59
N ASP A 393 -3.27 22.91 5.64
CA ASP A 393 -3.22 21.67 6.42
C ASP A 393 -3.61 20.45 5.55
N ARG A 394 -3.68 19.25 6.15
CA ARG A 394 -4.00 18.01 5.41
C ARG A 394 -5.42 17.97 4.84
N GLU A 395 -6.35 18.74 5.39
CA GLU A 395 -7.77 18.71 5.06
C GLU A 395 -8.16 19.86 4.11
N SER A 396 -7.36 20.93 4.09
CA SER A 396 -7.49 22.05 3.16
C SER A 396 -6.87 21.73 1.80
N GLN A 397 -7.62 21.93 0.73
CA GLN A 397 -7.16 21.80 -0.64
C GLN A 397 -7.83 22.85 -1.50
N PHE A 398 -7.03 23.63 -2.22
CA PHE A 398 -7.49 24.46 -3.32
C PHE A 398 -6.62 24.15 -4.52
N LYS A 399 -7.22 23.71 -5.61
CA LYS A 399 -6.55 23.43 -6.88
C LYS A 399 -7.34 24.10 -7.98
N THR A 400 -6.66 24.83 -8.86
CA THR A 400 -7.27 25.38 -10.07
C THR A 400 -6.32 25.17 -11.24
N GLU A 401 -6.85 24.79 -12.38
CA GLU A 401 -6.13 24.63 -13.64
C GLU A 401 -6.87 25.40 -14.74
N GLY A 402 -6.16 26.23 -15.48
CA GLY A 402 -6.66 26.89 -16.68
C GLY A 402 -5.81 26.51 -17.88
N LYS A 403 -6.44 26.28 -19.04
CA LYS A 403 -5.78 26.00 -20.32
C LYS A 403 -6.33 26.93 -21.37
N PHE A 404 -5.46 27.44 -22.22
CA PHE A 404 -5.83 28.32 -23.32
C PHE A 404 -5.01 28.00 -24.56
N ILE A 405 -5.68 27.86 -25.69
CA ILE A 405 -5.08 27.66 -27.00
C ILE A 405 -5.77 28.54 -28.05
N LYS A 406 -4.95 29.12 -28.93
CA LYS A 406 -5.44 29.67 -30.19
C LYS A 406 -5.24 28.62 -31.27
N ASP A 407 -6.28 27.81 -31.49
CA ASP A 407 -6.24 26.67 -32.39
C ASP A 407 -6.20 27.14 -33.85
N LYS A 408 -5.11 26.81 -34.55
CA LYS A 408 -4.85 27.27 -35.91
C LYS A 408 -5.70 26.56 -36.96
N THR A 409 -6.09 25.30 -36.73
CA THR A 409 -6.81 24.48 -37.73
C THR A 409 -8.30 24.42 -37.44
N TYR A 410 -8.71 24.67 -36.19
CA TYR A 410 -10.10 24.53 -35.77
C TYR A 410 -11.11 25.27 -36.64
N LEU A 411 -10.79 26.45 -37.17
CA LEU A 411 -11.74 27.18 -38.03
C LEU A 411 -12.04 26.43 -39.34
N ASN A 412 -11.04 25.75 -39.91
CA ASN A 412 -11.23 24.93 -41.12
C ASN A 412 -12.01 23.65 -40.81
N ASP A 413 -11.71 23.03 -39.66
CA ASP A 413 -12.40 21.84 -39.17
C ASP A 413 -13.86 22.17 -38.84
N TYR A 414 -14.10 23.31 -38.18
CA TYR A 414 -15.43 23.86 -37.90
C TYR A 414 -16.22 24.10 -39.18
N ASN A 415 -15.65 24.76 -40.18
CA ASN A 415 -16.35 25.02 -41.44
C ASN A 415 -16.71 23.70 -42.17
N SER A 416 -15.79 22.74 -42.19
CA SER A 416 -16.01 21.42 -42.79
C SER A 416 -17.08 20.63 -42.03
N ASN A 417 -17.07 20.69 -40.71
CA ASN A 417 -18.08 20.05 -39.85
C ASN A 417 -19.45 20.73 -39.98
N ALA A 418 -19.49 22.06 -39.99
CA ALA A 418 -20.69 22.86 -40.19
C ALA A 418 -21.38 22.51 -41.52
N GLN A 419 -20.62 22.36 -42.61
CA GLN A 419 -21.17 21.93 -43.90
C GLN A 419 -21.81 20.52 -43.84
N LYS A 420 -21.16 19.57 -43.16
CA LYS A 420 -21.72 18.22 -42.97
C LYS A 420 -22.99 18.25 -42.11
N ILE A 421 -22.99 19.05 -41.06
CA ILE A 421 -24.14 19.26 -40.18
C ILE A 421 -25.29 19.92 -40.94
N ASP A 422 -25.02 20.96 -41.74
CA ASP A 422 -26.04 21.63 -42.56
C ASP A 422 -26.65 20.68 -43.59
N ALA A 423 -25.83 19.81 -44.20
CA ALA A 423 -26.32 18.77 -45.10
C ALA A 423 -27.19 17.71 -44.37
N ALA A 424 -26.80 17.30 -43.16
CA ALA A 424 -27.58 16.37 -42.34
C ALA A 424 -28.90 16.99 -41.86
N ILE A 425 -28.88 18.27 -41.49
CA ILE A 425 -30.08 19.05 -41.13
C ILE A 425 -31.02 19.16 -42.33
N ALA A 426 -30.50 19.45 -43.53
CA ALA A 426 -31.31 19.54 -44.74
C ALA A 426 -32.00 18.21 -45.12
N GLN A 427 -31.44 17.08 -44.70
CA GLN A 427 -32.00 15.74 -44.89
C GLN A 427 -32.92 15.30 -43.73
N SER A 428 -32.98 16.07 -42.64
CA SER A 428 -33.74 15.72 -41.46
C SER A 428 -35.11 16.41 -41.46
N THR A 429 -36.16 15.63 -41.20
CA THR A 429 -37.54 16.12 -41.09
C THR A 429 -37.99 16.29 -39.63
N SER A 430 -37.12 15.96 -38.67
CA SER A 430 -37.42 15.96 -37.23
C SER A 430 -36.68 17.11 -36.53
N GLN A 431 -37.42 17.97 -35.83
CA GLN A 431 -36.83 19.10 -35.10
C GLN A 431 -35.80 18.65 -34.04
N ASN A 432 -35.96 17.45 -33.46
CA ASN A 432 -35.04 16.91 -32.47
C ASN A 432 -33.70 16.49 -33.08
N ASP A 433 -33.73 15.91 -34.27
CA ASP A 433 -32.53 15.50 -34.99
C ASP A 433 -31.77 16.74 -35.47
N ILE A 434 -32.48 17.75 -35.95
CA ILE A 434 -31.90 19.06 -36.31
C ILE A 434 -31.20 19.70 -35.11
N ASN A 435 -31.85 19.73 -33.94
CA ASN A 435 -31.26 20.28 -32.71
C ASN A 435 -30.02 19.48 -32.27
N THR A 436 -30.05 18.17 -32.44
CA THR A 436 -28.93 17.27 -32.11
C THR A 436 -27.75 17.46 -33.06
N TYR A 437 -27.98 17.56 -34.37
CA TYR A 437 -26.92 17.88 -35.32
C TYR A 437 -26.31 19.26 -35.04
N ASN A 438 -27.14 20.24 -34.67
CA ASN A 438 -26.65 21.56 -34.28
C ASN A 438 -25.81 21.54 -33.00
N SER A 439 -26.05 20.62 -32.05
CA SER A 439 -25.23 20.56 -30.85
C SER A 439 -23.79 20.16 -31.19
N TYR A 440 -23.55 19.29 -32.17
CA TYR A 440 -22.18 18.92 -32.60
C TYR A 440 -21.43 20.00 -33.39
N ARG A 441 -22.01 21.18 -33.60
CA ARG A 441 -21.42 22.23 -34.45
C ARG A 441 -20.17 22.86 -33.82
N GLY A 442 -20.09 22.93 -32.49
CA GLY A 442 -19.03 23.65 -31.79
C GLY A 442 -19.15 25.17 -31.90
N THR A 443 -18.09 25.90 -31.50
CA THR A 443 -18.09 27.36 -31.42
C THR A 443 -17.24 27.95 -32.52
N ASN A 444 -17.73 28.90 -33.32
CA ASN A 444 -16.96 29.55 -34.39
C ASN A 444 -15.87 30.52 -33.84
N SER A 445 -14.88 29.99 -33.15
CA SER A 445 -13.79 30.74 -32.53
C SER A 445 -12.53 29.88 -32.50
N GLN A 446 -11.39 30.48 -32.87
CA GLN A 446 -10.08 29.85 -32.71
C GLN A 446 -9.60 29.86 -31.25
N ASN A 447 -10.15 30.74 -30.40
CA ASN A 447 -9.79 30.83 -29.00
C ASN A 447 -10.57 29.78 -28.22
N ARG A 448 -9.85 28.81 -27.66
CA ARG A 448 -10.41 27.67 -26.93
C ARG A 448 -9.75 27.54 -25.56
N TRP A 449 -10.51 27.06 -24.60
CA TRP A 449 -10.06 27.01 -23.21
C TRP A 449 -10.75 25.90 -22.41
N TYR A 450 -10.09 25.51 -21.34
CA TYR A 450 -10.60 24.61 -20.32
C TYR A 450 -10.23 25.15 -18.94
N THR A 451 -11.13 25.01 -18.00
CA THR A 451 -10.88 25.32 -16.59
C THR A 451 -11.40 24.20 -15.72
N ASP A 452 -10.64 23.91 -14.67
CA ASP A 452 -10.98 22.98 -13.60
C ASP A 452 -10.60 23.63 -12.29
N SER A 453 -11.48 23.58 -11.29
CA SER A 453 -11.25 24.14 -9.98
C SER A 453 -11.90 23.28 -8.91
N SER A 454 -11.08 22.81 -7.99
CA SER A 454 -11.46 22.00 -6.85
C SER A 454 -11.08 22.72 -5.57
N VAL A 455 -12.08 22.97 -4.72
CA VAL A 455 -11.95 23.66 -3.44
C VAL A 455 -12.49 22.73 -2.35
N ASN A 456 -11.74 22.60 -1.27
CA ASN A 456 -12.15 21.98 -0.02
C ASN A 456 -11.42 22.70 1.11
N LEU A 457 -12.04 23.70 1.71
CA LEU A 457 -11.41 24.56 2.71
C LEU A 457 -12.20 24.47 4.03
N PRO A 458 -11.60 23.94 5.10
CA PRO A 458 -12.18 24.09 6.44
C PRO A 458 -12.08 25.57 6.84
N ILE A 459 -13.22 26.26 6.91
CA ILE A 459 -13.29 27.67 7.33
C ILE A 459 -13.27 27.76 8.87
N THR A 460 -13.86 26.78 9.55
CA THR A 460 -13.86 26.64 11.01
C THR A 460 -13.65 25.17 11.40
N SER A 461 -13.52 24.86 12.70
CA SER A 461 -13.46 23.47 13.19
C SER A 461 -14.69 22.63 12.83
N SER A 462 -15.80 23.30 12.50
CA SER A 462 -17.11 22.71 12.27
C SER A 462 -17.69 23.19 10.95
N GLY A 463 -16.89 23.77 10.05
CA GLY A 463 -17.38 24.44 8.85
C GLY A 463 -16.43 24.27 7.68
N SER A 464 -16.95 23.86 6.52
CA SER A 464 -16.17 23.66 5.31
C SER A 464 -16.83 24.32 4.10
N LEU A 465 -16.01 24.81 3.18
CA LEU A 465 -16.42 25.26 1.86
C LEU A 465 -15.82 24.32 0.82
N LYS A 466 -16.68 23.74 0.00
CA LYS A 466 -16.30 22.84 -1.08
C LYS A 466 -16.77 23.40 -2.41
N SER A 467 -16.03 23.17 -3.47
CA SER A 467 -16.47 23.47 -4.82
C SER A 467 -15.77 22.56 -5.82
N ASN A 468 -16.49 22.16 -6.85
CA ASN A 468 -15.96 21.47 -8.00
C ASN A 468 -16.54 22.14 -9.25
N TYR A 469 -15.69 22.82 -10.01
CA TYR A 469 -16.09 23.63 -11.14
C TYR A 469 -15.24 23.30 -12.36
N GLU A 470 -15.87 22.70 -13.36
CA GLU A 470 -15.29 22.41 -14.66
C GLU A 470 -16.05 23.20 -15.75
N ASP A 471 -15.31 23.80 -16.69
CA ASP A 471 -15.90 24.46 -17.85
C ASP A 471 -14.96 24.43 -19.07
N VAL A 472 -15.55 24.54 -20.25
CA VAL A 472 -14.88 24.48 -21.56
C VAL A 472 -15.45 25.52 -22.52
N SER A 473 -14.62 25.98 -23.46
CA SER A 473 -15.03 26.91 -24.52
C SER A 473 -16.13 26.36 -25.43
N ASP A 474 -16.11 25.06 -25.69
CA ASP A 474 -17.00 24.38 -26.62
C ASP A 474 -17.04 22.88 -26.29
N ASN A 475 -18.04 22.20 -26.81
CA ASN A 475 -18.30 20.80 -26.51
C ASN A 475 -17.37 19.80 -27.20
N LEU A 476 -16.54 20.24 -28.16
CA LEU A 476 -15.54 19.42 -28.82
C LEU A 476 -14.17 19.55 -28.17
N TYR A 477 -14.01 20.43 -27.17
CA TYR A 477 -12.71 20.69 -26.53
C TYR A 477 -12.08 19.42 -25.97
N LEU A 478 -12.82 18.68 -25.14
CA LEU A 478 -12.30 17.48 -24.48
C LEU A 478 -11.96 16.36 -25.47
N SER A 479 -12.71 16.24 -26.58
CA SER A 479 -12.41 15.25 -27.62
C SER A 479 -11.16 15.61 -28.43
N ASP A 480 -10.95 16.89 -28.70
CA ASP A 480 -9.85 17.36 -29.56
C ASP A 480 -8.48 17.26 -28.89
N TYR A 481 -8.41 17.50 -27.58
CA TYR A 481 -7.15 17.52 -26.82
C TYR A 481 -6.94 16.27 -25.93
N SER A 482 -7.73 15.22 -26.13
CA SER A 482 -7.57 13.97 -25.37
C SER A 482 -6.35 13.15 -25.81
N ASN A 483 -5.73 12.47 -24.86
CA ASN A 483 -4.65 11.52 -25.09
C ASN A 483 -5.30 10.17 -25.44
N ASN A 484 -5.40 9.84 -26.74
CA ASN A 484 -5.80 8.53 -27.27
C ASN A 484 -7.28 8.11 -27.08
N ASN A 485 -8.24 8.84 -27.65
CA ASN A 485 -9.53 8.24 -27.98
C ASN A 485 -9.95 8.54 -29.43
N SER A 486 -9.94 7.50 -30.28
CA SER A 486 -10.47 7.55 -31.65
C SER A 486 -12.00 7.43 -31.70
N ASN A 487 -12.65 7.06 -30.59
CA ASN A 487 -14.10 6.92 -30.50
C ASN A 487 -14.72 8.22 -29.99
N ILE A 488 -14.86 9.18 -30.91
CA ILE A 488 -15.81 10.29 -30.73
C ILE A 488 -17.20 9.69 -31.00
N ASN A 489 -17.77 9.00 -30.02
CA ASN A 489 -19.16 8.59 -30.09
C ASN A 489 -19.90 9.09 -28.85
N PRO A 490 -20.96 9.91 -28.99
CA PRO A 490 -21.83 10.32 -27.88
C PRO A 490 -22.45 9.13 -27.12
N THR A 491 -22.40 7.92 -27.70
CA THR A 491 -22.80 6.69 -27.02
C THR A 491 -21.69 6.06 -26.16
N ALA A 492 -20.41 6.43 -26.30
CA ALA A 492 -19.32 5.86 -25.50
C ALA A 492 -19.50 6.14 -24.00
N ALA A 493 -19.99 7.34 -23.64
CA ALA A 493 -20.39 7.69 -22.27
C ALA A 493 -21.51 6.79 -21.73
N VAL A 494 -22.44 6.43 -22.61
CA VAL A 494 -23.61 5.59 -22.34
C VAL A 494 -23.21 4.12 -22.24
N PHE A 495 -22.12 3.71 -22.91
CA PHE A 495 -21.54 2.38 -22.90
C PHE A 495 -20.45 2.17 -21.83
N GLY A 496 -20.28 3.13 -20.91
CA GLY A 496 -19.36 3.00 -19.76
C GLY A 496 -17.89 3.32 -20.06
N ASP A 497 -17.60 4.02 -21.16
CA ASP A 497 -16.27 4.63 -21.37
C ASP A 497 -16.10 5.80 -20.38
N THR A 498 -15.21 5.62 -19.41
CA THR A 498 -14.90 6.61 -18.36
C THR A 498 -13.76 7.56 -18.74
N SER A 499 -13.25 7.48 -19.97
CA SER A 499 -12.20 8.39 -20.43
C SER A 499 -12.67 9.84 -20.46
N SER A 500 -11.75 10.79 -20.28
CA SER A 500 -12.08 12.21 -20.24
C SER A 500 -12.74 12.72 -21.54
N ALA A 501 -12.55 12.02 -22.67
CA ALA A 501 -13.06 12.38 -23.99
C ALA A 501 -14.54 12.03 -24.21
N SER A 502 -15.09 11.10 -23.44
CA SER A 502 -16.49 10.63 -23.55
C SER A 502 -17.42 11.31 -22.53
N ARG A 503 -16.94 12.26 -21.71
CA ARG A 503 -17.78 12.91 -20.70
C ARG A 503 -18.89 13.75 -21.34
N ARG A 504 -20.13 13.53 -20.90
CA ARG A 504 -21.30 14.35 -21.30
C ARG A 504 -21.53 15.57 -20.42
N PHE A 505 -21.34 15.43 -19.11
CA PHE A 505 -21.63 16.47 -18.14
C PHE A 505 -20.33 16.94 -17.47
N LEU A 506 -20.19 18.25 -17.31
CA LEU A 506 -19.14 18.88 -16.49
C LEU A 506 -19.78 19.44 -15.21
N ASN A 507 -19.17 19.16 -14.06
CA ASN A 507 -19.71 19.53 -12.77
C ASN A 507 -19.45 21.01 -12.48
N GLN A 508 -20.45 21.69 -11.91
CA GLN A 508 -20.41 23.08 -11.49
C GLN A 508 -21.09 23.22 -10.13
N ASP A 509 -20.43 22.66 -9.12
CA ASP A 509 -20.97 22.52 -7.78
C ASP A 509 -20.20 23.38 -6.76
N ALA A 510 -20.91 23.90 -5.78
CA ALA A 510 -20.34 24.56 -4.60
C ALA A 510 -21.19 24.24 -3.37
N SER A 511 -20.56 23.97 -2.23
CA SER A 511 -21.25 23.76 -0.97
C SER A 511 -20.55 24.46 0.18
N ALA A 512 -21.34 25.02 1.09
CA ALA A 512 -20.91 25.41 2.42
C ALA A 512 -21.58 24.47 3.42
N GLU A 513 -20.79 23.75 4.21
CA GLU A 513 -21.26 22.70 5.11
C GLU A 513 -20.85 23.03 6.54
N TYR A 514 -21.79 22.92 7.48
CA TYR A 514 -21.59 23.07 8.91
C TYR A 514 -21.85 21.73 9.60
N TYR A 515 -20.85 21.21 10.31
CA TYR A 515 -20.87 19.98 11.08
C TYR A 515 -21.07 20.29 12.57
N GLY A 516 -22.32 20.19 13.03
CA GLY A 516 -22.61 20.20 14.46
C GLY A 516 -22.36 18.84 15.10
N ASP A 517 -22.52 18.75 16.43
CA ASP A 517 -22.23 17.52 17.18
C ASP A 517 -23.04 16.30 16.72
N ASN A 518 -24.30 16.53 16.33
CA ASN A 518 -25.24 15.48 15.92
C ASN A 518 -26.03 15.83 14.65
N PHE A 519 -25.63 16.88 13.92
CA PHE A 519 -26.29 17.28 12.68
C PHE A 519 -25.32 17.89 11.67
N ILE A 520 -25.70 17.85 10.40
CA ILE A 520 -24.98 18.50 9.31
C ILE A 520 -25.96 19.43 8.60
N LEU A 521 -25.56 20.69 8.42
CA LEU A 521 -26.29 21.67 7.62
C LEU A 521 -25.46 22.01 6.39
N SER A 522 -26.02 21.82 5.20
CA SER A 522 -25.33 22.10 3.93
C SER A 522 -26.13 23.08 3.08
N LEU A 523 -25.49 24.14 2.63
CA LEU A 523 -25.99 25.03 1.58
C LEU A 523 -25.22 24.73 0.30
N LYS A 524 -25.91 24.25 -0.73
CA LYS A 524 -25.34 23.76 -1.99
C LYS A 524 -25.87 24.54 -3.18
N ILE A 525 -25.01 24.76 -4.16
CA ILE A 525 -25.34 25.11 -5.54
C ILE A 525 -24.89 23.90 -6.35
N GLN A 526 -25.81 23.28 -7.09
CA GLN A 526 -25.51 22.09 -7.88
C GLN A 526 -25.91 22.32 -9.33
N ALA A 527 -24.94 22.38 -10.24
CA ALA A 527 -25.17 22.64 -11.66
C ALA A 527 -24.29 21.73 -12.51
N ASN A 528 -24.74 21.43 -13.72
CA ASN A 528 -23.97 20.67 -14.69
C ASN A 528 -24.02 21.35 -16.05
N LYS A 529 -22.90 21.39 -16.77
CA LYS A 529 -22.86 21.75 -18.18
C LYS A 529 -23.02 20.50 -19.03
N ASP A 530 -24.12 20.40 -19.79
CA ASP A 530 -24.31 19.32 -20.78
C ASP A 530 -23.61 19.71 -22.08
N LEU A 531 -22.55 19.00 -22.44
CA LEU A 531 -21.78 19.24 -23.65
C LEU A 531 -22.56 18.89 -24.92
N PHE A 532 -23.61 18.07 -24.84
CA PHE A 532 -24.40 17.67 -26.00
C PHE A 532 -25.73 18.40 -26.12
N SER A 533 -26.02 19.37 -25.23
CA SER A 533 -27.21 20.21 -25.37
C SER A 533 -27.03 21.20 -26.52
N ALA A 534 -28.06 21.34 -27.35
CA ALA A 534 -28.12 22.39 -28.39
C ALA A 534 -28.08 23.81 -27.79
N ASN A 535 -28.47 23.96 -26.52
CA ASN A 535 -28.39 25.20 -25.78
C ASN A 535 -27.95 24.91 -24.34
N THR A 536 -26.77 25.37 -23.95
CA THR A 536 -26.22 25.14 -22.60
C THR A 536 -27.09 25.74 -21.49
N SER A 537 -27.96 26.71 -21.81
CA SER A 537 -28.89 27.37 -20.88
C SER A 537 -30.13 26.52 -20.53
N SER A 538 -30.31 25.36 -21.17
CA SER A 538 -31.45 24.45 -20.93
C SER A 538 -31.17 23.36 -19.90
N THR A 539 -29.93 23.20 -19.43
CA THR A 539 -29.61 22.23 -18.38
C THR A 539 -30.09 22.78 -17.04
N PRO A 540 -30.93 22.03 -16.30
CA PRO A 540 -31.42 22.50 -15.03
C PRO A 540 -30.30 22.52 -13.98
N TYR A 541 -30.36 23.48 -13.07
CA TYR A 541 -29.49 23.55 -11.90
C TYR A 541 -30.29 23.79 -10.62
N LYS A 542 -29.71 23.43 -9.48
CA LYS A 542 -30.33 23.53 -8.15
C LYS A 542 -29.63 24.64 -7.38
N SER A 543 -30.31 25.75 -7.15
CA SER A 543 -29.75 26.90 -6.43
C SER A 543 -30.83 27.79 -5.80
N PRO A 544 -30.84 27.96 -4.46
CA PRO A 544 -30.07 27.19 -3.48
C PRO A 544 -30.65 25.79 -3.25
N LYS A 545 -29.82 24.83 -2.86
CA LYS A 545 -30.20 23.57 -2.22
C LYS A 545 -29.73 23.59 -0.77
N VAL A 546 -30.66 23.55 0.17
CA VAL A 546 -30.41 23.45 1.61
C VAL A 546 -30.66 22.01 2.03
N GLU A 547 -29.72 21.40 2.74
CA GLU A 547 -29.81 20.04 3.23
C GLU A 547 -29.48 20.02 4.72
N PHE A 548 -30.35 19.40 5.51
CA PHE A 548 -30.22 19.26 6.95
C PHE A 548 -30.30 17.78 7.30
N ASP A 549 -29.21 17.25 7.82
CA ASP A 549 -29.07 15.86 8.22
C ASP A 549 -28.91 15.78 9.73
N LEU A 550 -29.92 15.27 10.42
CA LEU A 550 -29.82 14.87 11.82
C LEU A 550 -29.27 13.45 11.88
N LEU A 551 -28.08 13.29 12.45
CA LEU A 551 -27.37 12.02 12.53
C LEU A 551 -28.09 11.04 13.48
N PRO A 552 -28.02 9.71 13.22
CA PRO A 552 -28.63 8.71 14.08
C PRO A 552 -28.08 8.79 15.51
N ALA A 553 -28.89 9.25 16.45
CA ALA A 553 -28.54 9.29 17.86
C ALA A 553 -29.77 8.99 18.74
N LYS A 554 -29.53 8.69 20.02
CA LYS A 554 -30.59 8.54 21.02
C LYS A 554 -31.04 9.93 21.45
N TYR A 555 -32.29 10.26 21.19
CA TYR A 555 -32.90 11.52 21.63
C TYR A 555 -33.93 11.25 22.74
N PHE A 556 -34.13 12.23 23.62
CA PHE A 556 -35.16 12.23 24.67
C PHE A 556 -35.06 11.11 25.72
N ASN A 557 -33.87 10.56 25.95
CA ASN A 557 -33.63 9.45 26.90
C ASN A 557 -34.51 8.21 26.60
N THR A 558 -34.85 7.99 25.34
CA THR A 558 -35.63 6.83 24.87
C THR A 558 -34.70 5.73 24.36
N PRO A 559 -35.16 4.46 24.27
CA PRO A 559 -34.37 3.39 23.65
C PRO A 559 -34.24 3.54 22.13
N PHE A 560 -34.94 4.50 21.52
CA PHE A 560 -34.96 4.69 20.08
C PHE A 560 -33.79 5.55 19.60
N ILE A 561 -33.30 5.21 18.42
CA ILE A 561 -32.38 6.03 17.64
C ILE A 561 -33.22 6.78 16.62
N PHE A 562 -33.09 8.10 16.57
CA PHE A 562 -33.78 8.94 15.61
C PHE A 562 -32.76 9.58 14.65
N SER A 563 -33.13 9.65 13.37
CA SER A 563 -32.40 10.38 12.34
C SER A 563 -33.38 11.07 11.39
N ASN A 564 -32.92 12.14 10.73
CA ASN A 564 -33.71 12.86 9.75
C ASN A 564 -32.81 13.37 8.63
N ASN A 565 -33.27 13.26 7.38
CA ASN A 565 -32.69 13.97 6.24
C ASN A 565 -33.79 14.87 5.68
N THR A 566 -33.55 16.18 5.65
CA THR A 566 -34.46 17.16 5.08
C THR A 566 -33.73 17.95 4.00
N THR A 567 -34.33 18.08 2.83
CA THR A 567 -33.79 18.88 1.74
C THR A 567 -34.83 19.88 1.24
N PHE A 568 -34.39 21.12 1.02
CA PHE A 568 -35.14 22.14 0.30
C PHE A 568 -34.30 22.58 -0.88
N GLU A 569 -34.87 22.56 -2.08
CA GLU A 569 -34.13 22.91 -3.28
C GLU A 569 -34.98 23.74 -4.23
N ASN A 570 -34.32 24.71 -4.86
CA ASN A 570 -34.90 25.54 -5.91
C ASN A 570 -34.29 25.12 -7.24
N ILE A 571 -35.13 24.57 -8.11
CA ILE A 571 -34.80 24.06 -9.44
C ILE A 571 -35.02 25.19 -10.44
N VAL A 572 -33.96 25.62 -11.13
CA VAL A 572 -33.97 26.79 -12.04
C VAL A 572 -33.42 26.42 -13.42
N ARG A 573 -33.88 27.16 -14.44
CA ARG A 573 -33.37 27.15 -15.82
C ARG A 573 -33.18 28.59 -16.31
N GLN A 574 -32.22 28.82 -17.22
CA GLN A 574 -31.98 30.15 -17.78
C GLN A 574 -32.91 30.48 -18.96
N ASN A 575 -33.33 29.48 -19.74
CA ASN A 575 -34.32 29.67 -20.80
C ASN A 575 -35.65 29.03 -20.41
N ASN A 576 -36.72 29.83 -20.39
CA ASN A 576 -38.11 29.46 -20.04
C ASN A 576 -38.76 28.41 -20.99
N GLN A 577 -37.97 27.66 -21.76
CA GLN A 577 -38.45 26.61 -22.65
C GLN A 577 -38.14 25.23 -22.07
N ASN A 578 -39.18 24.43 -21.93
CA ASN A 578 -39.06 23.11 -21.34
C ASN A 578 -38.58 22.11 -22.38
N TYR A 579 -37.34 21.63 -22.20
CA TYR A 579 -36.73 20.60 -23.04
C TYR A 579 -36.92 19.21 -22.45
N ILE A 580 -37.51 18.26 -23.20
CA ILE A 580 -37.54 16.83 -22.88
C ILE A 580 -36.50 16.07 -23.75
N PRO A 581 -35.51 15.36 -23.17
CA PRO A 581 -34.77 14.33 -23.87
C PRO A 581 -35.67 13.10 -24.02
N VAL A 582 -35.97 12.76 -25.27
CA VAL A 582 -36.53 11.45 -25.61
C VAL A 582 -35.39 10.42 -25.49
N PRO A 583 -35.65 9.20 -24.96
CA PRO A 583 -34.69 8.11 -25.03
C PRO A 583 -34.20 7.89 -26.46
N GLN A 584 -32.90 7.62 -26.62
CA GLN A 584 -32.31 7.27 -27.90
C GLN A 584 -32.88 5.93 -28.40
N THR A 585 -33.79 5.99 -29.36
CA THR A 585 -34.01 4.90 -30.32
C THR A 585 -33.77 5.46 -31.70
N LEU A 586 -32.50 5.45 -32.13
CA LEU A 586 -32.13 5.74 -33.52
C LEU A 586 -31.69 4.43 -34.17
N PHE A 587 -31.99 4.32 -35.46
CA PHE A 587 -31.80 3.19 -36.39
C PHE A 587 -32.92 2.14 -36.41
N THR A 588 -34.11 2.56 -36.86
CA THR A 588 -34.99 1.72 -37.69
C THR A 588 -35.07 2.33 -39.08
N THR A 589 -34.74 1.57 -40.12
CA THR A 589 -34.82 1.96 -41.54
C THR A 589 -36.24 1.82 -42.13
N THR A 590 -37.28 1.89 -41.31
CA THR A 590 -38.66 1.86 -41.80
C THR A 590 -39.12 3.28 -42.17
N PRO A 591 -39.81 3.46 -43.32
CA PRO A 591 -40.38 4.76 -43.67
C PRO A 591 -41.32 5.20 -42.55
N ALA A 592 -41.08 6.40 -42.03
CA ALA A 592 -41.85 7.03 -40.97
C ALA A 592 -43.27 7.37 -41.44
N ASN A 593 -44.14 6.36 -41.52
CA ASN A 593 -45.58 6.52 -41.68
C ASN A 593 -46.28 5.82 -40.50
N SER A 594 -46.12 6.37 -39.30
CA SER A 594 -47.16 6.47 -38.25
C SER A 594 -46.52 7.01 -36.97
N LEU A 595 -47.22 7.96 -36.35
CA LEU A 595 -46.84 8.78 -35.18
C LEU A 595 -46.07 10.08 -35.52
N THR A 596 -46.61 10.83 -36.48
CA THR A 596 -46.45 12.29 -36.53
C THR A 596 -47.16 12.93 -35.34
N GLY A 597 -46.42 13.16 -34.25
CA GLY A 597 -46.76 14.22 -33.31
C GLY A 597 -46.28 15.55 -33.88
N ASN A 598 -47.13 16.24 -34.64
CA ASN A 598 -46.85 17.61 -35.06
C ASN A 598 -46.81 18.51 -33.83
N TYR A 599 -45.78 19.36 -33.75
CA TYR A 599 -45.71 20.46 -32.80
C TYR A 599 -46.64 21.58 -33.26
N ASP A 600 -47.75 21.78 -32.54
CA ASP A 600 -48.62 22.95 -32.67
C ASP A 600 -48.41 23.83 -31.44
N SER A 601 -47.97 25.07 -31.63
CA SER A 601 -47.73 26.05 -30.57
C SER A 601 -49.00 26.45 -29.80
N ASN A 602 -50.19 26.05 -30.29
CA ASN A 602 -51.49 26.37 -29.67
C ASN A 602 -52.12 25.20 -28.90
N TYR A 603 -51.49 24.01 -28.83
CA TYR A 603 -52.02 22.87 -28.07
C TYR A 603 -51.48 22.82 -26.63
N GLN A 604 -52.37 22.47 -25.69
CA GLN A 604 -52.12 22.45 -24.24
C GLN A 604 -50.85 21.69 -23.86
N ARG A 605 -50.03 22.37 -23.06
CA ARG A 605 -48.86 21.86 -22.32
C ARG A 605 -49.14 20.46 -21.78
N ASN A 606 -48.28 19.48 -22.09
CA ASN A 606 -48.45 18.10 -21.59
C ASN A 606 -48.34 18.10 -20.05
N PRO A 607 -49.26 17.46 -19.31
CA PRO A 607 -49.22 17.31 -17.85
C PRO A 607 -47.92 16.77 -17.22
N ASN A 608 -47.00 16.31 -18.07
CA ASN A 608 -45.87 15.42 -17.75
C ASN A 608 -44.55 16.01 -18.26
N ASP A 609 -44.27 17.26 -17.92
CA ASP A 609 -43.00 17.91 -18.26
C ASP A 609 -41.98 17.64 -17.15
N PRO A 610 -40.93 16.81 -17.37
CA PRO A 610 -39.90 16.50 -16.36
C PRO A 610 -39.04 17.70 -15.93
N TYR A 611 -39.34 18.89 -16.47
CA TYR A 611 -38.46 20.05 -16.41
C TYR A 611 -39.14 21.34 -15.96
N ALA A 612 -40.21 21.20 -15.17
CA ALA A 612 -40.83 22.31 -14.47
C ALA A 612 -39.84 23.04 -13.56
N GLN A 613 -39.74 24.37 -13.72
CA GLN A 613 -39.03 25.25 -12.79
C GLN A 613 -39.86 25.40 -11.51
N GLY A 614 -39.20 25.28 -10.35
CA GLY A 614 -39.86 25.51 -9.07
C GLY A 614 -39.07 24.98 -7.89
N LYS A 615 -39.75 24.71 -6.79
CA LYS A 615 -39.13 24.32 -5.52
C LYS A 615 -39.57 22.92 -5.11
N ARG A 616 -38.69 22.20 -4.43
CA ARG A 616 -38.99 20.91 -3.81
C ARG A 616 -38.56 20.95 -2.34
N ALA A 617 -39.45 20.50 -1.46
CA ALA A 617 -39.14 20.20 -0.07
C ALA A 617 -39.31 18.71 0.14
N PHE A 618 -38.32 18.06 0.72
CA PHE A 618 -38.29 16.63 1.02
C PHE A 618 -37.84 16.42 2.46
N THR A 619 -38.45 15.46 3.14
CA THR A 619 -38.03 15.03 4.47
C THR A 619 -38.17 13.52 4.60
N SER A 620 -37.20 12.89 5.23
CA SER A 620 -37.18 11.47 5.56
C SER A 620 -36.75 11.34 7.02
N SER A 621 -37.67 10.98 7.90
CA SER A 621 -37.40 10.79 9.33
C SER A 621 -37.45 9.31 9.68
N THR A 622 -36.38 8.76 10.22
CA THR A 622 -36.28 7.36 10.60
C THR A 622 -36.22 7.22 12.13
N LEU A 623 -37.08 6.36 12.65
CA LEU A 623 -37.05 5.90 14.03
C LEU A 623 -36.63 4.43 14.03
N THR A 624 -35.52 4.13 14.70
CA THR A 624 -34.95 2.79 14.78
C THR A 624 -34.96 2.31 16.23
N LEU A 625 -35.44 1.09 16.44
CA LEU A 625 -35.33 0.37 17.71
C LEU A 625 -34.20 -0.66 17.57
N PRO A 626 -32.98 -0.36 18.05
CA PRO A 626 -31.90 -1.32 18.04
C PRO A 626 -32.17 -2.39 19.10
N PHE A 627 -32.29 -3.65 18.69
CA PHE A 627 -32.24 -4.76 19.62
C PHE A 627 -30.77 -5.06 19.91
N PRO A 628 -30.37 -5.26 21.18
CA PRO A 628 -29.02 -5.68 21.48
C PRO A 628 -28.78 -7.03 20.79
N ALA A 629 -27.86 -7.02 19.82
CA ALA A 629 -27.29 -8.22 19.23
C ALA A 629 -26.82 -9.12 20.37
N ASN A 630 -27.34 -10.34 20.44
CA ASN A 630 -26.76 -11.39 21.27
C ASN A 630 -26.13 -12.44 20.34
N ASP A 631 -25.40 -13.41 20.91
CA ASP A 631 -24.69 -14.43 20.13
C ASP A 631 -25.60 -15.31 19.25
N TYR A 632 -26.93 -15.18 19.36
CA TYR A 632 -27.92 -16.04 18.72
C TYR A 632 -28.88 -15.29 17.78
N PHE A 633 -28.99 -13.98 17.89
CA PHE A 633 -30.06 -13.22 17.24
C PHE A 633 -29.68 -11.76 17.07
N ASN A 634 -29.72 -11.29 15.83
CA ASN A 634 -29.65 -9.87 15.51
C ASN A 634 -30.96 -9.44 14.89
N SER A 635 -31.51 -8.33 15.38
CA SER A 635 -32.64 -7.70 14.72
C SER A 635 -32.55 -6.19 14.72
N ASN A 636 -33.10 -5.62 13.66
CA ASN A 636 -33.21 -4.19 13.50
C ASN A 636 -34.60 -3.85 12.99
N ILE A 637 -35.34 -3.06 13.79
CA ILE A 637 -36.67 -2.57 13.42
C ILE A 637 -36.57 -1.07 13.22
N SER A 638 -37.04 -0.60 12.06
CA SER A 638 -37.09 0.82 11.75
C SER A 638 -38.40 1.20 11.07
N ALA A 639 -38.88 2.40 11.39
CA ALA A 639 -40.00 3.04 10.74
C ALA A 639 -39.53 4.39 10.19
N THR A 640 -39.71 4.61 8.89
CA THR A 640 -39.29 5.81 8.19
C THR A 640 -40.52 6.53 7.63
N ALA A 641 -40.72 7.78 8.01
CA ALA A 641 -41.74 8.65 7.43
C ALA A 641 -41.09 9.52 6.34
N VAL A 642 -41.62 9.45 5.12
CA VAL A 642 -41.12 10.20 3.97
C VAL A 642 -42.21 11.14 3.44
N GLY A 643 -41.84 12.39 3.18
CA GLY A 643 -42.72 13.38 2.56
C GLY A 643 -41.97 14.22 1.52
N THR A 644 -42.58 14.43 0.37
CA THR A 644 -42.11 15.30 -0.70
C THR A 644 -43.23 16.27 -1.08
N GLN A 645 -42.91 17.57 -1.14
CA GLN A 645 -43.79 18.62 -1.64
C GLN A 645 -43.07 19.36 -2.77
N TYR A 646 -43.74 19.49 -3.90
CA TYR A 646 -43.29 20.31 -5.01
C TYR A 646 -44.06 21.63 -5.05
N TYR A 647 -43.44 22.68 -5.59
CA TYR A 647 -44.03 23.99 -5.83
C TYR A 647 -43.60 24.52 -7.19
N PHE A 648 -44.45 24.40 -8.20
CA PHE A 648 -44.20 24.74 -9.60
C PHE A 648 -45.23 25.79 -10.09
N PRO A 649 -45.10 27.07 -9.70
CA PRO A 649 -46.15 28.07 -9.90
C PRO A 649 -46.44 28.38 -11.37
N ASP A 650 -45.44 28.29 -12.25
CA ASP A 650 -45.55 28.69 -13.66
C ASP A 650 -45.67 27.51 -14.64
N SER A 651 -45.62 26.28 -14.13
CA SER A 651 -45.63 25.07 -14.94
C SER A 651 -47.02 24.45 -14.96
N TYR A 652 -47.60 24.26 -16.15
CA TYR A 652 -48.87 23.54 -16.29
C TYR A 652 -48.60 22.03 -16.18
N PRO A 653 -49.42 21.25 -15.45
CA PRO A 653 -50.73 21.56 -14.86
C PRO A 653 -50.65 22.00 -13.38
N TYR A 654 -49.44 22.27 -12.88
CA TYR A 654 -49.14 22.49 -11.46
C TYR A 654 -49.42 23.91 -10.95
N GLN A 655 -49.95 24.79 -11.80
CA GLN A 655 -50.22 26.20 -11.45
C GLN A 655 -51.25 26.34 -10.31
N ASN A 656 -52.29 25.49 -10.30
CA ASN A 656 -53.42 25.59 -9.37
C ASN A 656 -53.33 24.61 -8.18
N VAL A 657 -52.72 23.44 -8.38
CA VAL A 657 -52.57 22.40 -7.36
C VAL A 657 -51.13 21.96 -7.35
N GLN A 658 -50.50 21.97 -6.18
CA GLN A 658 -49.07 21.68 -6.05
C GLN A 658 -48.85 20.19 -5.73
N PRO A 659 -47.96 19.48 -6.46
CA PRO A 659 -47.84 18.05 -6.29
C PRO A 659 -47.21 17.68 -4.95
N TYR A 660 -47.73 16.62 -4.32
CA TYR A 660 -47.19 16.09 -3.08
C TYR A 660 -47.18 14.56 -3.08
N MET A 661 -46.28 13.99 -2.28
CA MET A 661 -46.18 12.56 -2.02
C MET A 661 -45.83 12.34 -0.55
N GLY A 662 -46.43 11.34 0.08
CA GLY A 662 -46.07 10.92 1.43
C GLY A 662 -46.31 9.44 1.65
N TYR A 663 -45.43 8.80 2.41
CA TYR A 663 -45.54 7.39 2.76
C TYR A 663 -44.81 7.05 4.06
N MET A 664 -45.19 5.92 4.65
CA MET A 664 -44.46 5.27 5.74
C MET A 664 -43.72 4.05 5.17
N PHE A 665 -42.50 3.82 5.63
CA PHE A 665 -41.69 2.67 5.26
C PHE A 665 -41.22 1.95 6.51
N TYR A 666 -41.69 0.72 6.69
CA TYR A 666 -41.32 -0.15 7.79
C TYR A 666 -40.29 -1.17 7.29
N LYS A 667 -39.16 -1.25 7.99
CA LYS A 667 -38.11 -2.22 7.70
C LYS A 667 -37.80 -3.03 8.95
N LEU A 668 -37.86 -4.34 8.81
CA LEU A 668 -37.43 -5.32 9.81
C LEU A 668 -36.35 -6.18 9.17
N HIS A 669 -35.17 -6.21 9.76
CA HIS A 669 -34.13 -7.19 9.44
C HIS A 669 -33.99 -8.14 10.63
N LEU A 670 -33.92 -9.42 10.33
CA LEU A 670 -33.75 -10.50 11.29
C LEU A 670 -32.67 -11.44 10.79
N ASP A 671 -31.65 -11.73 11.58
CA ASP A 671 -30.72 -12.82 11.30
C ASP A 671 -30.45 -13.66 12.54
N VAL A 672 -30.19 -14.95 12.31
CA VAL A 672 -29.94 -15.95 13.36
C VAL A 672 -28.66 -16.68 13.00
N PRO A 673 -27.49 -16.25 13.49
CA PRO A 673 -26.25 -16.95 13.22
C PRO A 673 -26.21 -18.29 13.97
N LEU A 674 -25.99 -19.38 13.22
CA LEU A 674 -25.86 -20.74 13.73
C LEU A 674 -24.44 -21.23 13.47
N TYR A 675 -23.71 -21.50 14.55
CA TYR A 675 -22.33 -21.96 14.49
C TYR A 675 -22.25 -23.46 14.80
N SER A 676 -21.47 -24.20 14.01
CA SER A 676 -21.10 -25.59 14.30
C SER A 676 -19.60 -25.75 14.10
N SER A 677 -18.88 -26.18 15.12
CA SER A 677 -17.43 -26.40 15.05
C SER A 677 -17.10 -27.88 15.16
N THR A 678 -16.25 -28.38 14.27
CA THR A 678 -15.68 -29.74 14.35
C THR A 678 -14.17 -29.65 14.51
N ASN A 679 -13.65 -30.31 15.54
CA ASN A 679 -12.23 -30.29 15.87
C ASN A 679 -11.57 -31.59 15.41
N PHE A 680 -10.57 -31.49 14.54
CA PHE A 680 -9.74 -32.61 14.10
C PHE A 680 -8.38 -32.54 14.76
N MET A 681 -8.02 -33.61 15.47
CA MET A 681 -6.72 -33.78 16.11
C MET A 681 -5.85 -34.73 15.28
N THR A 682 -4.61 -34.32 15.02
CA THR A 682 -3.60 -35.22 14.43
C THR A 682 -3.22 -36.35 15.42
N GLN A 683 -2.72 -37.48 14.92
CA GLN A 683 -2.36 -38.67 15.73
C GLN A 683 -1.38 -38.39 16.88
N ASN A 684 -0.63 -37.28 16.84
CA ASN A 684 0.32 -36.89 17.87
C ASN A 684 -0.26 -35.86 18.89
N ASN A 685 -1.55 -35.51 18.80
CA ASN A 685 -2.19 -34.44 19.57
C ASN A 685 -1.51 -33.05 19.47
N GLU A 686 -0.63 -32.82 18.50
CA GLU A 686 0.16 -31.58 18.39
C GLU A 686 -0.54 -30.46 17.59
N VAL A 687 -1.41 -30.83 16.65
CA VAL A 687 -2.09 -29.89 15.75
C VAL A 687 -3.59 -30.08 15.85
N LYS A 688 -4.30 -28.99 16.18
CA LYS A 688 -5.75 -28.88 16.22
C LYS A 688 -6.22 -28.10 15.00
N THR A 689 -7.06 -28.72 14.17
CA THR A 689 -7.73 -28.04 13.05
C THR A 689 -9.21 -27.93 13.41
N ASN A 690 -9.71 -26.71 13.55
CA ASN A 690 -11.12 -26.43 13.80
C ASN A 690 -11.75 -26.05 12.46
N ILE A 691 -12.82 -26.73 12.08
CA ILE A 691 -13.66 -26.34 10.95
C ILE A 691 -14.96 -25.80 11.54
N THR A 692 -15.16 -24.49 11.40
CA THR A 692 -16.35 -23.79 11.86
C THR A 692 -17.27 -23.55 10.68
N GLN A 693 -18.42 -24.21 10.68
CA GLN A 693 -19.53 -23.91 9.79
C GLN A 693 -20.39 -22.80 10.42
N ASN A 694 -20.61 -21.71 9.69
CA ASN A 694 -21.50 -20.63 10.07
C ASN A 694 -22.66 -20.58 9.07
N LEU A 695 -23.88 -20.82 9.54
CA LEU A 695 -25.11 -20.72 8.78
C LEU A 695 -25.93 -19.55 9.36
N THR A 696 -26.18 -18.52 8.57
CA THR A 696 -26.94 -17.34 9.00
C THR A 696 -28.18 -17.20 8.11
N PRO A 697 -29.30 -17.87 8.44
CA PRO A 697 -30.60 -17.53 7.89
C PRO A 697 -30.96 -16.09 8.26
N PHE A 698 -31.58 -15.39 7.31
CA PHE A 698 -32.09 -14.05 7.51
C PHE A 698 -33.48 -13.88 6.91
N ILE A 699 -34.24 -12.96 7.49
CA ILE A 699 -35.54 -12.51 7.03
C ILE A 699 -35.49 -10.98 6.95
N ASP A 700 -35.74 -10.44 5.76
CA ASP A 700 -35.96 -9.02 5.55
C ASP A 700 -37.44 -8.78 5.26
N PHE A 701 -38.05 -7.86 5.98
CA PHE A 701 -39.40 -7.39 5.70
C PHE A 701 -39.37 -5.89 5.41
N ASN A 702 -39.75 -5.53 4.19
CA ASN A 702 -39.83 -4.17 3.69
C ASN A 702 -41.29 -3.86 3.34
N TYR A 703 -41.92 -2.95 4.08
CA TYR A 703 -43.34 -2.67 3.95
C TYR A 703 -43.65 -1.19 3.81
N ILE A 704 -44.33 -0.86 2.71
CA ILE A 704 -44.86 0.45 2.36
C ILE A 704 -46.38 0.26 2.17
N PRO A 705 -47.22 0.57 3.18
CA PRO A 705 -48.63 0.23 3.20
C PRO A 705 -49.44 0.90 2.08
N SER A 706 -49.16 2.18 1.87
CA SER A 706 -49.73 3.00 0.81
C SER A 706 -48.82 4.19 0.55
N VAL A 707 -48.77 4.63 -0.70
CA VAL A 707 -48.13 5.91 -1.05
C VAL A 707 -49.22 6.91 -1.44
N SER A 708 -49.41 7.92 -0.59
CA SER A 708 -50.35 9.00 -0.87
C SER A 708 -49.72 9.97 -1.85
N ARG A 709 -50.39 10.23 -2.97
CA ARG A 709 -49.95 11.15 -4.02
C ARG A 709 -51.10 12.04 -4.47
N SER A 710 -50.78 13.27 -4.83
CA SER A 710 -51.70 14.12 -5.59
C SER A 710 -51.92 13.56 -7.00
N ASN A 711 -53.11 13.72 -7.57
CA ASN A 711 -53.43 13.26 -8.93
C ASN A 711 -52.56 13.88 -10.04
N ASN A 712 -51.94 15.02 -9.75
CA ASN A 712 -51.00 15.71 -10.61
C ASN A 712 -49.53 15.50 -10.17
N PHE A 713 -49.19 14.41 -9.49
CA PHE A 713 -47.79 14.08 -9.20
C PHE A 713 -47.06 13.65 -10.49
N PRO A 714 -45.80 14.03 -10.75
CA PRO A 714 -45.11 13.67 -11.98
C PRO A 714 -44.86 12.14 -12.11
N ASN A 715 -44.93 11.62 -13.33
CA ASN A 715 -44.79 10.18 -13.62
C ASN A 715 -43.35 9.63 -13.45
N THR A 716 -43.21 8.33 -13.19
CA THR A 716 -41.98 7.65 -12.70
C THR A 716 -40.73 7.78 -13.58
N TYR A 717 -40.88 7.91 -14.89
CA TYR A 717 -39.77 8.04 -15.85
C TYR A 717 -39.21 9.46 -15.97
N GLN A 718 -39.73 10.39 -15.16
CA GLN A 718 -39.46 11.83 -15.26
C GLN A 718 -38.87 12.41 -13.96
N LEU A 719 -38.81 11.61 -12.90
CA LEU A 719 -38.40 12.04 -11.56
C LEU A 719 -36.88 11.92 -11.39
N TRP A 720 -36.25 13.00 -10.94
CA TRP A 720 -34.80 13.06 -10.69
C TRP A 720 -34.37 12.28 -9.45
N TYR A 721 -35.34 11.91 -8.61
CA TYR A 721 -35.14 11.30 -7.31
C TYR A 721 -35.76 9.92 -7.28
N ASP A 722 -34.96 8.92 -6.92
CA ASP A 722 -35.45 7.55 -6.79
C ASP A 722 -36.49 7.42 -5.67
N GLN A 723 -36.40 8.24 -4.62
CA GLN A 723 -37.39 8.26 -3.54
C GLN A 723 -38.80 8.61 -4.06
N ASP A 724 -38.90 9.43 -5.10
CA ASP A 724 -40.18 9.86 -5.64
C ASP A 724 -40.84 8.80 -6.54
N LYS A 725 -40.09 7.76 -6.95
CA LYS A 725 -40.57 6.61 -7.75
C LYS A 725 -41.14 5.47 -6.90
N THR A 726 -41.13 5.62 -5.58
CA THR A 726 -41.56 4.58 -4.62
C THR A 726 -42.98 4.08 -4.89
N VAL A 727 -43.32 2.82 -4.65
CA VAL A 727 -44.71 2.36 -4.78
C VAL A 727 -45.10 1.52 -3.57
N SER A 728 -46.39 1.39 -3.32
CA SER A 728 -46.90 0.54 -2.25
C SER A 728 -46.42 -0.89 -2.49
N SER A 729 -45.75 -1.45 -1.50
CA SER A 729 -45.08 -2.74 -1.63
C SER A 729 -44.94 -3.41 -0.27
N ALA A 730 -44.96 -4.74 -0.25
CA ALA A 730 -44.85 -5.53 0.95
C ALA A 730 -43.98 -6.74 0.64
N ILE A 731 -42.66 -6.54 0.67
CA ILE A 731 -41.67 -7.52 0.23
C ILE A 731 -41.10 -8.22 1.46
N ILE A 732 -41.28 -9.54 1.54
CA ILE A 732 -40.60 -10.40 2.50
C ILE A 732 -39.53 -11.17 1.75
N ASN A 733 -38.25 -10.98 2.09
CA ASN A 733 -37.16 -11.78 1.59
C ASN A 733 -36.72 -12.79 2.65
N PHE A 734 -36.51 -14.02 2.21
CA PHE A 734 -35.91 -15.08 3.00
C PHE A 734 -34.59 -15.44 2.34
N GLY A 735 -33.54 -15.56 3.13
CA GLY A 735 -32.26 -16.03 2.63
C GLY A 735 -31.44 -16.71 3.69
N ALA A 736 -30.33 -17.29 3.26
CA ALA A 736 -29.35 -17.87 4.15
C ALA A 736 -27.96 -17.71 3.55
N THR A 737 -27.00 -17.41 4.42
CA THR A 737 -25.58 -17.46 4.08
C THR A 737 -24.93 -18.62 4.82
N LEU A 738 -24.24 -19.50 4.10
CA LEU A 738 -23.50 -20.62 4.65
C LEU A 738 -22.02 -20.45 4.33
N SER A 739 -21.17 -20.36 5.35
CA SER A 739 -19.72 -20.28 5.19
C SER A 739 -19.01 -21.32 6.04
N TRP A 740 -17.89 -21.82 5.55
CA TRP A 740 -16.99 -22.66 6.33
C TRP A 740 -15.69 -21.92 6.56
N THR A 741 -15.25 -21.84 7.82
CA THR A 741 -13.95 -21.30 8.23
C THR A 741 -13.08 -22.45 8.70
N ILE A 742 -11.86 -22.55 8.19
CA ILE A 742 -10.87 -23.52 8.63
C ILE A 742 -9.79 -22.78 9.41
N ASP A 743 -9.68 -23.10 10.70
CA ASP A 743 -8.68 -22.56 11.61
C ASP A 743 -7.72 -23.67 12.03
N LYS A 744 -6.44 -23.53 11.68
CA LYS A 744 -5.36 -24.42 12.12
C LYS A 744 -4.56 -23.71 13.19
N GLU A 745 -4.53 -24.31 14.37
CA GLU A 745 -3.88 -23.73 15.54
C GLU A 745 -2.71 -24.61 15.96
N GLN A 746 -1.59 -23.97 16.31
CA GLN A 746 -0.45 -24.63 16.95
C GLN A 746 0.07 -23.77 18.09
N PHE A 747 0.46 -24.43 19.18
CA PHE A 747 1.21 -23.80 20.26
C PHE A 747 2.67 -23.72 19.87
N ILE A 748 3.21 -22.50 19.80
CA ILE A 748 4.62 -22.26 19.47
C ILE A 748 5.27 -21.63 20.69
N GLU A 749 6.50 -22.05 20.98
CA GLU A 749 7.32 -21.45 22.00
C GLU A 749 7.69 -20.00 21.62
N THR A 750 7.36 -19.04 22.49
CA THR A 750 7.60 -17.60 22.30
C THR A 750 8.66 -17.11 23.29
N LYS A 751 9.35 -16.03 22.91
CA LYS A 751 10.33 -15.33 23.75
C LYS A 751 9.90 -13.89 24.08
N ASP A 752 8.65 -13.53 23.81
CA ASP A 752 8.18 -12.14 23.97
C ASP A 752 8.03 -11.78 25.47
N ASN A 753 8.40 -10.54 25.82
CA ASN A 753 8.36 -10.05 27.21
C ASN A 753 6.91 -9.94 27.71
N ILE A 754 6.67 -10.47 28.91
CA ILE A 754 5.35 -10.38 29.58
C ILE A 754 5.07 -8.93 30.00
N SER A 755 3.89 -8.41 29.64
CA SER A 755 3.44 -7.06 29.98
C SER A 755 2.84 -6.93 31.40
N ARG A 756 2.31 -8.01 32.01
CA ARG A 756 2.00 -8.08 33.44
C ARG A 756 1.91 -9.52 33.97
N LEU A 757 2.19 -9.71 35.25
CA LEU A 757 1.91 -10.98 35.95
C LEU A 757 0.40 -11.10 36.25
N PRO A 758 -0.20 -12.30 36.13
CA PRO A 758 -1.59 -12.54 36.51
C PRO A 758 -1.78 -12.42 38.03
N LEU A 759 -2.99 -12.01 38.45
CA LEU A 759 -3.36 -11.85 39.87
C LEU A 759 -3.97 -13.16 40.39
N ILE A 760 -3.70 -13.51 41.66
CA ILE A 760 -4.16 -14.75 42.32
C ILE A 760 -5.69 -14.93 42.27
N SER A 761 -6.44 -13.85 42.05
CA SER A 761 -7.90 -13.84 41.96
C SER A 761 -8.46 -14.22 40.58
N GLU A 762 -7.64 -14.39 39.56
CA GLU A 762 -8.09 -14.77 38.21
C GLU A 762 -8.43 -16.28 38.18
N PRO A 763 -9.64 -16.68 37.74
CA PRO A 763 -10.03 -18.08 37.69
C PRO A 763 -9.08 -18.85 36.75
N GLY A 764 -8.72 -20.09 37.08
CA GLY A 764 -7.79 -20.93 36.29
C GLY A 764 -6.39 -21.15 36.88
N VAL A 765 -6.12 -20.67 38.11
CA VAL A 765 -4.86 -20.99 38.81
C VAL A 765 -4.99 -22.34 39.53
N ALA A 766 -4.44 -23.37 38.88
CA ALA A 766 -4.14 -24.73 39.35
C ALA A 766 -5.31 -25.60 39.86
N ASN A 767 -5.94 -26.38 38.96
CA ASN A 767 -6.90 -27.42 39.33
C ASN A 767 -6.20 -28.78 39.63
N LEU A 768 -6.15 -29.15 40.92
CA LEU A 768 -5.52 -30.37 41.41
C LEU A 768 -6.14 -31.66 40.83
N ASP A 769 -7.45 -31.66 40.52
CA ASP A 769 -8.15 -32.86 40.00
C ASP A 769 -7.64 -33.31 38.62
N PHE A 770 -7.19 -32.38 37.78
CA PHE A 770 -6.64 -32.71 36.46
C PHE A 770 -5.24 -33.33 36.57
N PHE A 771 -4.45 -32.85 37.54
CA PHE A 771 -3.14 -33.41 37.83
C PHE A 771 -3.26 -34.89 38.26
N HIS A 772 -4.24 -35.21 39.10
CA HIS A 772 -4.55 -36.58 39.53
C HIS A 772 -4.94 -37.50 38.36
N LYS A 773 -5.86 -37.07 37.49
CA LYS A 773 -6.33 -37.86 36.33
C LYS A 773 -5.21 -38.20 35.33
N ILE A 774 -4.26 -37.29 35.14
CA ILE A 774 -3.15 -37.48 34.19
C ILE A 774 -2.13 -38.49 34.71
N ILE A 775 -1.91 -38.51 36.02
CA ILE A 775 -1.04 -39.51 36.64
C ILE A 775 -1.63 -40.92 36.47
N GLU A 776 -2.95 -41.06 36.63
CA GLU A 776 -3.66 -42.33 36.40
C GLU A 776 -3.61 -42.78 34.92
N GLN A 777 -3.89 -41.88 33.98
CA GLN A 777 -3.90 -42.19 32.54
C GLN A 777 -2.53 -42.60 31.99
N GLN A 778 -1.45 -41.97 32.47
CA GLN A 778 -0.08 -42.25 32.03
C GLN A 778 0.54 -43.48 32.72
N LYS A 779 -0.20 -44.15 33.63
CA LYS A 779 0.24 -45.35 34.38
C LYS A 779 1.60 -45.18 35.10
N ILE A 780 1.85 -43.99 35.64
CA ILE A 780 3.13 -43.67 36.28
C ILE A 780 3.10 -44.15 37.75
N LYS A 781 4.07 -44.97 38.16
CA LYS A 781 4.16 -45.46 39.55
C LYS A 781 4.49 -44.30 40.50
N ILE A 782 3.54 -43.97 41.36
CA ILE A 782 3.73 -43.07 42.52
C ILE A 782 4.33 -43.90 43.67
N SER A 783 5.14 -43.27 44.52
CA SER A 783 5.69 -43.92 45.72
C SER A 783 4.57 -44.19 46.74
N ASP A 784 4.52 -45.41 47.30
CA ASP A 784 3.50 -45.86 48.27
C ASP A 784 3.53 -45.12 49.65
N LYS A 785 4.25 -43.99 49.77
CA LYS A 785 4.43 -43.25 51.03
C LYS A 785 4.15 -41.74 50.92
N SER A 786 3.39 -41.30 49.92
CA SER A 786 3.00 -39.89 49.82
C SER A 786 1.59 -39.65 50.31
N ASP A 787 1.45 -39.27 51.59
CA ASP A 787 0.25 -38.58 52.08
C ASP A 787 0.34 -37.11 51.63
N GLU A 788 -0.30 -36.80 50.50
CA GLU A 788 -0.56 -35.46 49.94
C GLU A 788 0.57 -34.78 49.12
N ILE A 789 1.75 -35.39 48.96
CA ILE A 789 2.81 -34.84 48.07
C ILE A 789 3.33 -35.89 47.08
N TYR A 790 2.90 -35.79 45.82
CA TYR A 790 3.39 -36.64 44.74
C TYR A 790 4.92 -36.59 44.58
N SER A 791 5.60 -37.67 44.98
CA SER A 791 7.03 -37.85 44.68
C SER A 791 7.18 -38.66 43.39
N LEU A 792 7.68 -38.01 42.33
CA LEU A 792 7.80 -38.59 41.00
C LEU A 792 9.17 -39.24 40.81
N SER A 793 9.19 -40.40 40.15
CA SER A 793 10.36 -41.29 40.03
C SER A 793 11.50 -40.78 39.13
N SER A 794 11.27 -39.74 38.31
CA SER A 794 12.33 -39.08 37.53
C SER A 794 11.93 -37.66 37.08
N GLN A 795 12.93 -36.79 36.85
CA GLN A 795 12.76 -35.44 36.30
C GLN A 795 12.04 -35.46 34.95
N THR A 796 12.30 -36.48 34.12
CA THR A 796 11.68 -36.63 32.80
C THR A 796 10.19 -36.95 32.90
N ASN A 797 9.79 -37.78 33.87
CA ASN A 797 8.37 -38.08 34.14
C ASN A 797 7.66 -36.87 34.75
N SER A 798 8.36 -36.10 35.59
CA SER A 798 7.84 -34.84 36.14
C SER A 798 7.57 -33.82 35.04
N ASN A 799 8.52 -33.57 34.14
CA ASN A 799 8.31 -32.65 33.02
C ASN A 799 7.16 -33.12 32.11
N LYS A 800 7.05 -34.42 31.81
CA LYS A 800 5.94 -34.97 31.00
C LYS A 800 4.57 -34.82 31.67
N ILE A 801 4.48 -35.05 32.98
CA ILE A 801 3.24 -34.85 33.75
C ILE A 801 2.87 -33.37 33.76
N PHE A 802 3.83 -32.49 34.04
CA PHE A 802 3.59 -31.05 34.10
C PHE A 802 3.20 -30.47 32.74
N ASP A 803 3.87 -30.86 31.64
CA ASP A 803 3.51 -30.43 30.29
C ASP A 803 2.14 -30.95 29.87
N SER A 804 1.81 -32.21 30.19
CA SER A 804 0.48 -32.77 29.88
C SER A 804 -0.62 -32.12 30.71
N TRP A 805 -0.39 -31.92 32.01
CA TRP A 805 -1.33 -31.25 32.92
C TRP A 805 -1.63 -29.84 32.48
N ALA A 806 -0.59 -29.08 32.24
CA ALA A 806 -0.73 -27.74 31.75
C ALA A 806 -1.47 -27.64 30.40
N LYS A 807 -1.19 -28.56 29.46
CA LYS A 807 -1.88 -28.58 28.17
C LYS A 807 -3.38 -28.87 28.36
N THR A 808 -3.73 -29.80 29.24
CA THR A 808 -5.13 -30.12 29.57
C THR A 808 -5.83 -29.00 30.34
N GLU A 809 -5.12 -28.31 31.24
CA GLU A 809 -5.63 -27.14 31.97
C GLU A 809 -5.95 -25.99 31.02
N LEU A 810 -5.02 -25.69 30.08
CA LEU A 810 -5.22 -24.73 29.00
C LEU A 810 -6.42 -25.10 28.12
N GLU A 811 -6.50 -26.35 27.64
CA GLU A 811 -7.61 -26.81 26.79
C GLU A 811 -8.99 -26.66 27.47
N ASN A 812 -9.10 -26.95 28.77
CA ASN A 812 -10.37 -26.87 29.52
C ASN A 812 -10.75 -25.44 29.93
N TYR A 813 -9.76 -24.56 30.11
CA TYR A 813 -9.99 -23.14 30.43
C TYR A 813 -10.67 -22.40 29.27
N TYR A 814 -10.31 -22.73 28.03
CA TYR A 814 -10.84 -22.07 26.82
C TYR A 814 -12.25 -22.53 26.42
N ASP A 815 -12.68 -23.75 26.74
CA ASP A 815 -14.05 -24.22 26.48
C ASP A 815 -15.11 -23.50 27.36
N LYS A 816 -14.69 -22.73 28.37
CA LYS A 816 -15.58 -22.07 29.35
C LYS A 816 -15.74 -20.55 29.19
N ILE A 817 -15.00 -19.87 28.31
CA ILE A 817 -15.08 -18.40 28.17
C ILE A 817 -15.41 -18.03 26.73
N THR A 818 -16.62 -17.51 26.51
CA THR A 818 -17.01 -16.77 25.31
C THR A 818 -16.69 -15.28 25.47
N SER A 819 -16.12 -14.69 24.42
CA SER A 819 -15.98 -13.25 24.14
C SER A 819 -14.99 -12.38 24.97
N THR A 820 -14.08 -11.74 24.21
CA THR A 820 -13.46 -10.41 24.40
C THR A 820 -12.34 -10.12 25.41
N GLU A 821 -11.89 -11.02 26.29
CA GLU A 821 -10.87 -10.63 27.31
C GLU A 821 -9.49 -11.32 27.31
N LEU A 822 -9.07 -12.05 26.27
CA LEU A 822 -7.82 -12.83 26.34
C LEU A 822 -6.66 -12.30 25.48
N ASN A 823 -5.71 -11.66 26.17
CA ASN A 823 -4.30 -11.51 25.77
C ASN A 823 -3.40 -11.74 27.00
N GLN A 824 -3.39 -12.96 27.56
CA GLN A 824 -2.58 -13.31 28.74
C GLN A 824 -1.78 -14.60 28.54
N ASN A 825 -0.49 -14.55 28.89
CA ASN A 825 0.45 -15.67 28.85
C ASN A 825 0.67 -16.21 30.27
N TYR A 826 0.58 -17.53 30.46
CA TYR A 826 0.81 -18.21 31.74
C TYR A 826 2.31 -18.38 32.06
N ILE A 827 2.66 -18.48 33.36
CA ILE A 827 4.04 -18.62 33.85
C ILE A 827 4.41 -20.10 33.99
N TRP A 828 5.52 -20.52 33.37
CA TRP A 828 6.10 -21.85 33.55
C TRP A 828 7.41 -21.85 34.35
N PRO A 829 7.73 -22.91 35.11
CA PRO A 829 8.94 -22.99 35.93
C PRO A 829 10.27 -22.97 35.15
N ALA A 830 10.24 -23.12 33.83
CA ALA A 830 11.43 -23.21 32.98
C ALA A 830 11.70 -21.97 32.10
N GLY A 831 10.89 -20.91 32.20
CA GLY A 831 11.10 -19.67 31.43
C GLY A 831 10.75 -19.73 29.95
N ASN A 832 10.12 -20.81 29.50
CA ASN A 832 9.61 -20.97 28.13
C ASN A 832 8.13 -20.58 28.08
N TYR A 833 7.76 -19.69 27.18
CA TYR A 833 6.37 -19.27 26.95
C TYR A 833 5.78 -20.05 25.78
N TYR A 834 4.50 -20.41 25.82
CA TYR A 834 3.79 -20.93 24.65
C TYR A 834 2.65 -19.98 24.31
N ALA A 835 2.68 -19.41 23.11
CA ALA A 835 1.53 -18.67 22.57
C ALA A 835 0.83 -19.52 21.52
N LYS A 836 -0.49 -19.40 21.54
CA LYS A 836 -1.35 -19.93 20.51
C LYS A 836 -1.16 -19.10 19.25
N LYS A 837 -0.54 -19.67 18.22
CA LYS A 837 -0.42 -19.02 16.91
C LYS A 837 -1.41 -19.67 15.96
N SER A 838 -2.34 -18.89 15.42
CA SER A 838 -3.13 -19.32 14.27
C SER A 838 -2.16 -19.44 13.09
N LEU A 839 -1.91 -20.67 12.66
CA LEU A 839 -1.04 -20.97 11.52
C LEU A 839 -1.75 -20.66 10.20
N LEU A 840 -3.08 -20.84 10.19
CA LEU A 840 -3.92 -20.76 9.00
C LEU A 840 -5.36 -20.48 9.45
N SER A 841 -5.96 -19.41 8.96
CA SER A 841 -7.39 -19.11 9.14
C SER A 841 -7.93 -18.60 7.82
N PHE A 842 -8.94 -19.28 7.26
CA PHE A 842 -9.55 -18.85 5.99
C PHE A 842 -10.94 -19.43 5.78
N THR A 843 -11.74 -18.75 4.97
CA THR A 843 -13.10 -19.16 4.58
C THR A 843 -13.13 -19.70 3.15
N PRO A 844 -12.84 -21.01 2.94
CA PRO A 844 -12.75 -21.61 1.60
C PRO A 844 -13.97 -21.39 0.73
N LEU A 845 -15.17 -21.47 1.31
CA LEU A 845 -16.42 -21.41 0.58
C LEU A 845 -17.46 -20.61 1.37
N SER A 846 -18.19 -19.73 0.67
CA SER A 846 -19.39 -19.08 1.15
C SER A 846 -20.48 -19.19 0.10
N LEU A 847 -21.66 -19.69 0.49
CA LEU A 847 -22.84 -19.82 -0.34
C LEU A 847 -23.91 -18.88 0.18
N SER A 848 -24.64 -18.23 -0.72
CA SER A 848 -25.78 -17.39 -0.37
C SER A 848 -26.93 -17.70 -1.32
N VAL A 849 -28.12 -17.84 -0.77
CA VAL A 849 -29.37 -17.90 -1.52
C VAL A 849 -30.36 -16.95 -0.88
N SER A 850 -31.08 -16.20 -1.70
CA SER A 850 -32.20 -15.39 -1.25
C SER A 850 -33.32 -15.40 -2.28
N SER A 851 -34.55 -15.31 -1.79
CA SER A 851 -35.75 -15.15 -2.60
C SER A 851 -36.77 -14.38 -1.78
N GLY A 852 -37.62 -13.62 -2.45
CA GLY A 852 -38.64 -12.81 -1.83
C GLY A 852 -40.02 -13.01 -2.40
N TYR A 853 -41.00 -12.55 -1.64
CA TYR A 853 -42.41 -12.53 -1.99
C TYR A 853 -42.98 -11.13 -1.75
N ASN A 854 -43.61 -10.56 -2.78
CA ASN A 854 -44.35 -9.30 -2.67
C ASN A 854 -45.83 -9.60 -2.38
N LEU A 855 -46.23 -9.42 -1.11
CA LEU A 855 -47.61 -9.63 -0.63
C LEU A 855 -48.63 -8.70 -1.29
N MET A 856 -48.18 -7.58 -1.87
CA MET A 856 -49.02 -6.57 -2.51
C MET A 856 -48.72 -6.42 -4.00
N ALA A 857 -48.21 -7.47 -4.67
CA ALA A 857 -47.77 -7.40 -6.07
C ALA A 857 -48.81 -6.84 -7.05
N ASP A 858 -50.09 -7.18 -6.88
CA ASP A 858 -51.17 -6.69 -7.75
C ASP A 858 -51.35 -5.17 -7.56
N THR A 859 -51.34 -4.69 -6.31
CA THR A 859 -51.38 -3.26 -5.98
C THR A 859 -50.12 -2.54 -6.49
N THR A 860 -48.94 -3.11 -6.26
CA THR A 860 -47.65 -2.56 -6.71
C THR A 860 -47.63 -2.39 -8.24
N ALA A 861 -48.05 -3.41 -8.99
CA ALA A 861 -48.07 -3.37 -10.45
C ALA A 861 -49.15 -2.43 -10.98
N ASN A 862 -50.33 -2.40 -10.38
CA ASN A 862 -51.39 -1.45 -10.76
C ASN A 862 -50.96 0.00 -10.53
N GLU A 863 -50.33 0.31 -9.39
CA GLU A 863 -49.75 1.63 -9.13
C GLU A 863 -48.58 1.95 -10.07
N THR A 864 -47.71 0.98 -10.34
CA THR A 864 -46.59 1.17 -11.27
C THR A 864 -47.09 1.48 -12.68
N ASN A 865 -48.12 0.77 -13.15
CA ASN A 865 -48.72 0.96 -14.47
C ASN A 865 -49.52 2.24 -14.58
N SER A 866 -50.19 2.68 -13.50
CA SER A 866 -50.90 3.97 -13.51
C SER A 866 -49.93 5.15 -13.52
N LEU A 867 -48.74 4.98 -12.96
CA LEU A 867 -47.65 5.96 -12.97
C LEU A 867 -46.75 5.86 -14.21
N ALA A 868 -46.88 4.79 -14.99
CA ALA A 868 -46.12 4.58 -16.21
C ALA A 868 -46.67 5.49 -17.33
N GLY A 869 -45.78 6.08 -18.13
CA GLY A 869 -46.20 6.91 -19.27
C GLY A 869 -46.95 6.10 -20.34
N PRO A 870 -47.71 6.75 -21.24
CA PRO A 870 -48.58 6.09 -22.22
C PRO A 870 -47.84 5.17 -23.22
N ASN A 871 -46.51 5.25 -23.30
CA ASN A 871 -45.68 4.46 -24.21
C ASN A 871 -44.87 3.36 -23.49
N VAL A 872 -45.16 3.08 -22.22
CA VAL A 872 -44.45 2.07 -21.43
C VAL A 872 -45.25 0.79 -21.41
N SER A 873 -44.61 -0.33 -21.75
CA SER A 873 -45.22 -1.65 -21.65
C SER A 873 -45.66 -1.92 -20.21
N PRO A 874 -46.90 -2.40 -19.98
CA PRO A 874 -47.42 -2.63 -18.64
C PRO A 874 -46.56 -3.65 -17.90
N VAL A 875 -46.16 -3.30 -16.69
CA VAL A 875 -45.49 -4.16 -15.72
C VAL A 875 -46.52 -5.14 -15.18
N SER A 876 -46.27 -6.43 -15.38
CA SER A 876 -47.08 -7.49 -14.81
C SER A 876 -46.93 -7.54 -13.28
N SER A 877 -47.99 -7.94 -12.57
CA SER A 877 -47.92 -8.27 -11.14
C SER A 877 -46.91 -9.39 -10.89
N GLN A 878 -45.81 -9.06 -10.19
CA GLN A 878 -44.76 -10.00 -9.81
C GLN A 878 -44.85 -10.31 -8.32
N LYS A 879 -45.45 -11.46 -7.99
CA LYS A 879 -45.59 -11.96 -6.61
C LYS A 879 -44.27 -12.46 -6.03
N TYR A 880 -43.35 -12.90 -6.87
CA TYR A 880 -42.06 -13.45 -6.46
C TYR A 880 -40.95 -12.54 -6.97
N THR A 881 -39.96 -12.27 -6.12
CA THR A 881 -38.71 -11.62 -6.58
C THR A 881 -37.83 -12.65 -7.28
N ASP A 882 -36.77 -12.18 -7.93
CA ASP A 882 -35.74 -13.08 -8.44
C ASP A 882 -35.15 -13.95 -7.31
N ILE A 883 -34.85 -15.22 -7.62
CA ILE A 883 -34.02 -16.07 -6.76
C ILE A 883 -32.57 -15.71 -7.07
N VAL A 884 -31.86 -15.17 -6.09
CA VAL A 884 -30.45 -14.82 -6.22
C VAL A 884 -29.63 -15.85 -5.47
N ALA A 885 -28.76 -16.56 -6.19
CA ALA A 885 -27.82 -17.52 -5.64
C ALA A 885 -26.39 -17.07 -5.96
N SER A 886 -25.50 -17.13 -4.97
CA SER A 886 -24.08 -16.87 -5.19
C SER A 886 -23.19 -17.84 -4.40
N ALA A 887 -22.01 -18.08 -4.94
CA ALA A 887 -20.96 -18.89 -4.35
C ALA A 887 -19.63 -18.13 -4.46
N ASN A 888 -18.94 -18.00 -3.34
CA ASN A 888 -17.63 -17.39 -3.23
C ASN A 888 -16.64 -18.47 -2.76
N LEU A 889 -15.59 -18.69 -3.54
CA LEU A 889 -14.46 -19.54 -3.20
C LEU A 889 -13.27 -18.63 -2.87
N ASN A 890 -12.65 -18.81 -1.71
CA ASN A 890 -11.41 -18.10 -1.35
C ASN A 890 -10.43 -19.06 -0.67
N MET A 891 -9.41 -19.49 -1.40
CA MET A 891 -8.45 -20.47 -0.92
C MET A 891 -7.22 -19.84 -0.25
N ASN A 892 -7.16 -18.50 -0.12
CA ASN A 892 -6.04 -17.83 0.55
C ASN A 892 -6.01 -18.15 2.04
N PRO A 893 -4.84 -18.41 2.66
CA PRO A 893 -3.49 -18.37 2.08
C PRO A 893 -2.98 -19.74 1.56
N VAL A 894 -3.82 -20.80 1.50
CA VAL A 894 -3.40 -22.15 1.04
C VAL A 894 -3.07 -22.16 -0.44
N LEU A 895 -3.98 -21.63 -1.24
CA LEU A 895 -3.79 -21.37 -2.66
C LEU A 895 -4.32 -19.96 -2.92
N PRO A 896 -3.52 -19.06 -3.49
CA PRO A 896 -3.97 -17.72 -3.84
C PRO A 896 -4.89 -17.77 -5.06
N LEU A 897 -6.09 -18.28 -4.83
CA LEU A 897 -7.14 -18.48 -5.80
C LEU A 897 -8.46 -18.02 -5.19
N SER A 898 -9.13 -17.11 -5.87
CA SER A 898 -10.48 -16.67 -5.52
C SER A 898 -11.40 -16.81 -6.73
N ALA A 899 -12.63 -17.22 -6.49
CA ALA A 899 -13.64 -17.31 -7.53
C ALA A 899 -15.00 -16.89 -6.98
N ASN A 900 -15.81 -16.28 -7.82
CA ASN A 900 -17.19 -15.94 -7.51
C ASN A 900 -18.08 -16.39 -8.65
N VAL A 901 -19.22 -16.99 -8.33
CA VAL A 901 -20.30 -17.29 -9.27
C VAL A 901 -21.59 -16.75 -8.69
N GLY A 902 -22.37 -16.04 -9.50
CA GLY A 902 -23.67 -15.48 -9.15
C GLY A 902 -24.69 -15.77 -10.24
N VAL A 903 -25.90 -16.14 -9.83
CA VAL A 903 -27.03 -16.38 -10.73
C VAL A 903 -28.26 -15.70 -10.17
N SER A 904 -28.97 -14.96 -11.02
CA SER A 904 -30.30 -14.45 -10.73
C SER A 904 -31.30 -15.17 -11.64
N TYR A 905 -32.29 -15.83 -11.04
CA TYR A 905 -33.37 -16.51 -11.73
C TYR A 905 -34.65 -15.73 -11.54
N ASN A 906 -35.18 -15.18 -12.63
CA ASN A 906 -36.46 -14.50 -12.63
C ASN A 906 -37.59 -15.51 -12.61
N GLN A 907 -38.33 -15.54 -11.51
CA GLN A 907 -39.41 -16.51 -11.29
C GLN A 907 -40.62 -16.26 -12.21
N TYR A 908 -40.85 -15.01 -12.62
CA TYR A 908 -41.97 -14.65 -13.49
C TYR A 908 -41.76 -15.13 -14.93
N TYR A 909 -40.59 -14.82 -15.51
CA TYR A 909 -40.21 -15.25 -16.85
C TYR A 909 -39.62 -16.67 -16.90
N GLN A 910 -39.53 -17.34 -15.74
CA GLN A 910 -39.00 -18.69 -15.57
C GLN A 910 -37.61 -18.90 -16.21
N ARG A 911 -36.73 -17.90 -16.09
CA ARG A 911 -35.43 -17.89 -16.78
C ARG A 911 -34.34 -17.22 -15.95
N ILE A 912 -33.09 -17.47 -16.33
CA ILE A 912 -31.95 -16.73 -15.81
C ILE A 912 -32.00 -15.30 -16.35
N SER A 913 -32.00 -14.31 -15.43
CA SER A 913 -31.91 -12.88 -15.75
C SER A 913 -30.46 -12.40 -15.80
N SER A 914 -29.60 -12.95 -14.94
CA SER A 914 -28.15 -12.67 -14.98
C SER A 914 -27.31 -13.86 -14.52
N PHE A 915 -26.12 -13.98 -15.10
CA PHE A 915 -25.09 -14.92 -14.70
C PHE A 915 -23.75 -14.19 -14.63
N THR A 916 -23.06 -14.27 -13.51
CA THR A 916 -21.72 -13.69 -13.31
C THR A 916 -20.78 -14.79 -12.86
N SER A 917 -19.61 -14.87 -13.47
CA SER A 917 -18.53 -15.75 -13.02
C SER A 917 -17.20 -15.03 -13.09
N SER A 918 -16.44 -15.07 -12.02
CA SER A 918 -15.08 -14.57 -11.99
C SER A 918 -14.15 -15.56 -11.30
N ILE A 919 -12.91 -15.62 -11.76
CA ILE A 919 -11.85 -16.38 -11.13
C ILE A 919 -10.56 -15.55 -11.23
N SER A 920 -9.80 -15.53 -10.16
CA SER A 920 -8.47 -14.94 -10.13
C SER A 920 -7.53 -15.82 -9.32
N ALA A 921 -6.28 -15.91 -9.76
CA ALA A 921 -5.26 -16.69 -9.10
C ALA A 921 -3.88 -16.02 -9.22
N GLU A 922 -3.08 -16.04 -8.15
CA GLU A 922 -1.68 -15.60 -8.14
C GLU A 922 -0.76 -16.78 -7.86
N LEU A 923 -0.47 -17.58 -8.88
CA LEU A 923 0.33 -18.79 -8.74
C LEU A 923 1.80 -18.47 -8.38
N PRO A 924 2.53 -19.43 -7.77
CA PRO A 924 3.96 -19.30 -7.51
C PRO A 924 4.75 -18.92 -8.76
N TYR A 925 5.94 -18.33 -8.55
CA TYR A 925 6.79 -17.82 -9.64
C TYR A 925 6.18 -16.65 -10.43
N GLY A 926 5.25 -15.91 -9.79
CA GLY A 926 4.77 -14.64 -10.31
C GLY A 926 3.72 -14.73 -11.42
N LEU A 927 3.06 -15.88 -11.57
CA LEU A 927 2.05 -16.09 -12.61
C LEU A 927 0.65 -15.72 -12.09
N GLY A 928 0.14 -14.57 -12.48
CA GLY A 928 -1.24 -14.14 -12.24
C GLY A 928 -2.19 -14.54 -13.37
N PHE A 929 -3.39 -14.98 -13.02
CA PHE A 929 -4.49 -15.24 -13.94
C PHE A 929 -5.75 -14.54 -13.45
N ASN A 930 -6.50 -13.92 -14.35
CA ASN A 930 -7.85 -13.45 -14.07
C ASN A 930 -8.78 -13.75 -15.25
N TYR A 931 -10.03 -14.04 -14.92
CA TYR A 931 -11.10 -14.21 -15.90
C TYR A 931 -12.42 -13.74 -15.31
N THR A 932 -13.18 -12.99 -16.09
CA THR A 932 -14.54 -12.58 -15.73
C THR A 932 -15.47 -12.79 -16.92
N ASN A 933 -16.70 -13.20 -16.63
CA ASN A 933 -17.77 -13.38 -17.61
C ASN A 933 -19.08 -12.97 -16.97
N ASN A 934 -19.61 -11.83 -17.42
CA ASN A 934 -20.86 -11.27 -17.00
C ASN A 934 -21.86 -11.39 -18.14
N GLN A 935 -23.01 -11.99 -17.86
CA GLN A 935 -24.08 -12.20 -18.81
C GLN A 935 -25.37 -11.62 -18.23
N GLN A 936 -26.06 -10.82 -19.03
CA GLN A 936 -27.36 -10.25 -18.70
C GLN A 936 -28.36 -10.58 -19.81
N PHE A 937 -29.56 -11.00 -19.42
CA PHE A 937 -30.65 -11.29 -20.35
C PHE A 937 -31.70 -10.19 -20.23
N VAL A 938 -31.79 -9.36 -21.25
CA VAL A 938 -32.69 -8.20 -21.29
C VAL A 938 -33.76 -8.44 -22.34
N ILE A 939 -34.99 -7.96 -22.10
CA ILE A 939 -36.07 -8.02 -23.08
C ILE A 939 -35.60 -7.35 -24.37
N ASN A 940 -35.85 -7.98 -25.51
CA ASN A 940 -35.50 -7.46 -26.82
C ASN A 940 -36.42 -6.28 -27.15
N PRO A 941 -35.93 -5.02 -27.18
CA PRO A 941 -36.78 -3.87 -27.47
C PRO A 941 -37.21 -3.82 -28.94
N ASN A 942 -36.53 -4.56 -29.83
CA ASN A 942 -36.76 -4.54 -31.27
C ASN A 942 -37.68 -5.69 -31.74
N SER A 943 -38.20 -6.50 -30.81
CA SER A 943 -39.05 -7.65 -31.11
C SER A 943 -40.48 -7.40 -30.67
N ASN A 944 -41.42 -7.63 -31.59
CA ASN A 944 -42.85 -7.61 -31.26
C ASN A 944 -43.31 -8.90 -30.55
N ILE A 945 -42.40 -9.86 -30.35
CA ILE A 945 -42.68 -11.10 -29.61
C ILE A 945 -42.56 -10.80 -28.11
N GLN A 946 -43.70 -10.89 -27.42
CA GLN A 946 -43.73 -10.80 -25.97
C GLN A 946 -42.81 -11.86 -25.36
N ASN A 947 -41.93 -11.45 -24.45
CA ASN A 947 -40.91 -12.30 -23.80
C ASN A 947 -39.78 -12.78 -24.72
N ASP A 948 -39.47 -12.05 -25.80
CA ASP A 948 -38.18 -12.21 -26.49
C ASP A 948 -37.06 -11.51 -25.71
N PHE A 949 -35.89 -12.15 -25.58
CA PHE A 949 -34.78 -11.63 -24.80
C PHE A 949 -33.46 -11.77 -25.55
N ILE A 950 -32.65 -10.73 -25.45
CA ILE A 950 -31.28 -10.70 -25.93
C ILE A 950 -30.30 -10.96 -24.80
N ARG A 951 -29.18 -11.61 -25.13
CA ARG A 951 -28.08 -11.85 -24.20
C ARG A 951 -26.98 -10.81 -24.44
N LYS A 952 -26.72 -9.98 -23.44
CA LYS A 952 -25.54 -9.12 -23.37
C LYS A 952 -24.43 -9.88 -22.65
N THR A 953 -23.20 -9.87 -23.20
CA THR A 953 -22.06 -10.55 -22.58
C THR A 953 -20.84 -9.65 -22.51
N GLN A 954 -20.15 -9.67 -21.37
CA GLN A 954 -18.87 -9.01 -21.16
C GLN A 954 -17.89 -10.01 -20.58
N GLN A 955 -16.81 -10.27 -21.30
CA GLN A 955 -15.79 -11.23 -20.93
C GLN A 955 -14.44 -10.54 -20.86
N THR A 956 -13.67 -10.83 -19.83
CA THR A 956 -12.26 -10.40 -19.75
C THR A 956 -11.38 -11.55 -19.30
N LEU A 957 -10.17 -11.61 -19.84
CA LEU A 957 -9.13 -12.56 -19.46
C LEU A 957 -7.81 -11.81 -19.34
N GLY A 958 -7.06 -12.08 -18.29
CA GLY A 958 -5.78 -11.47 -18.02
C GLY A 958 -4.78 -12.49 -17.53
N VAL A 959 -3.54 -12.39 -18.01
CA VAL A 959 -2.41 -13.19 -17.59
C VAL A 959 -1.26 -12.27 -17.31
N ASP A 960 -0.72 -12.33 -16.10
CA ASP A 960 0.50 -11.65 -15.71
C ASP A 960 1.57 -12.70 -15.38
N TYR A 961 2.81 -12.49 -15.77
CA TYR A 961 3.92 -13.37 -15.43
C TYR A 961 5.16 -12.57 -15.04
N THR A 962 5.57 -12.68 -13.79
CA THR A 962 6.76 -12.03 -13.24
C THR A 962 7.83 -13.08 -12.90
N PRO A 963 8.54 -13.64 -13.90
CA PRO A 963 9.56 -14.67 -13.67
C PRO A 963 10.71 -14.19 -12.79
N LEU A 964 10.98 -12.89 -12.85
CA LEU A 964 12.07 -12.23 -12.15
C LEU A 964 11.54 -10.92 -11.56
N ASN A 965 12.11 -10.47 -10.44
CA ASN A 965 11.71 -9.21 -9.80
C ASN A 965 11.86 -7.99 -10.72
N TRP A 966 12.62 -8.13 -11.81
CA TRP A 966 12.87 -7.08 -12.80
C TRP A 966 12.15 -7.27 -14.14
N LEU A 967 11.31 -8.31 -14.31
CA LEU A 967 10.64 -8.60 -15.59
C LEU A 967 9.20 -9.04 -15.36
N LYS A 968 8.25 -8.36 -16.00
CA LYS A 968 6.82 -8.65 -16.01
C LYS A 968 6.31 -8.74 -17.44
N PHE A 969 5.63 -9.83 -17.76
CA PHE A 969 4.82 -9.97 -18.96
C PHE A 969 3.36 -9.84 -18.57
N SER A 970 2.57 -9.14 -19.36
CA SER A 970 1.14 -8.97 -19.15
C SER A 970 0.40 -9.11 -20.46
N TYR A 971 -0.72 -9.81 -20.41
CA TYR A 971 -1.65 -9.95 -21.51
C TYR A 971 -3.06 -9.80 -20.96
N GLN A 972 -3.86 -8.93 -21.55
CA GLN A 972 -5.26 -8.75 -21.22
C GLN A 972 -6.08 -8.78 -22.51
N TRP A 973 -7.20 -9.48 -22.47
CA TRP A 973 -8.15 -9.59 -23.55
C TRP A 973 -9.55 -9.31 -23.01
N SER A 974 -10.35 -8.60 -23.79
CA SER A 974 -11.73 -8.33 -23.43
C SER A 974 -12.64 -8.44 -24.65
N LYS A 975 -13.88 -8.85 -24.43
CA LYS A 975 -14.91 -8.91 -25.46
C LYS A 975 -16.23 -8.47 -24.87
N SER A 976 -16.88 -7.54 -25.55
CA SER A 976 -18.23 -7.11 -25.23
C SER A 976 -19.14 -7.43 -26.42
N THR A 977 -20.30 -7.99 -26.14
CA THR A 977 -21.36 -8.20 -27.13
C THR A 977 -22.65 -7.57 -26.62
N ASP A 978 -23.12 -6.54 -27.31
CA ASP A 978 -24.43 -5.94 -27.09
C ASP A 978 -25.25 -5.99 -28.40
N PRO A 979 -26.20 -6.93 -28.53
CA PRO A 979 -27.05 -7.05 -29.71
C PRO A 979 -28.03 -5.88 -29.93
N THR A 980 -28.19 -4.98 -28.94
CA THR A 980 -29.07 -3.80 -29.07
C THR A 980 -28.40 -2.57 -29.68
N ALA A 981 -27.07 -2.57 -29.84
CA ALA A 981 -26.36 -1.43 -30.41
C ALA A 981 -26.46 -1.44 -31.95
N ASN A 982 -27.38 -0.66 -32.53
CA ASN A 982 -27.60 -0.56 -33.98
C ASN A 982 -26.58 0.34 -34.73
N THR A 983 -25.39 0.58 -34.18
CA THR A 983 -24.33 1.36 -34.85
C THR A 983 -23.05 0.54 -35.00
N ASP A 984 -23.00 -0.25 -36.08
CA ASP A 984 -21.89 -0.45 -37.02
C ASP A 984 -21.87 -1.89 -37.59
N THR A 985 -21.51 -1.95 -38.87
CA THR A 985 -21.72 -2.99 -39.90
C THR A 985 -20.85 -4.26 -39.77
N SER A 986 -20.54 -4.70 -38.55
CA SER A 986 -19.93 -6.02 -38.32
C SER A 986 -20.42 -6.67 -37.01
N ASP A 987 -21.63 -7.23 -37.03
CA ASP A 987 -22.12 -8.26 -36.09
C ASP A 987 -21.72 -8.12 -34.60
N GLY A 988 -21.87 -6.94 -33.99
CA GLY A 988 -21.93 -6.77 -32.53
C GLY A 988 -20.78 -7.40 -31.71
N LYS A 989 -19.58 -7.53 -32.27
CA LYS A 989 -18.41 -8.16 -31.63
C LYS A 989 -17.22 -7.22 -31.62
N GLY A 990 -17.15 -6.33 -30.63
CA GLY A 990 -15.91 -5.63 -30.30
C GLY A 990 -15.05 -6.50 -29.38
N TYR A 991 -13.89 -6.96 -29.85
CA TYR A 991 -12.84 -7.49 -28.95
C TYR A 991 -11.73 -6.45 -28.80
N GLY A 992 -11.36 -6.16 -27.56
CA GLY A 992 -10.20 -5.36 -27.19
C GLY A 992 -9.09 -6.25 -26.68
N SER A 993 -7.84 -5.82 -26.85
CA SER A 993 -6.67 -6.52 -26.29
C SER A 993 -5.61 -5.53 -25.85
N SER A 994 -4.95 -5.84 -24.75
CA SER A 994 -3.78 -5.15 -24.24
C SER A 994 -2.67 -6.17 -24.02
N GLN A 995 -1.46 -5.87 -24.45
CA GLN A 995 -0.29 -6.72 -24.26
C GLN A 995 0.83 -5.83 -23.78
N SER A 996 1.58 -6.21 -22.75
CA SER A 996 2.75 -5.44 -22.34
C SER A 996 3.88 -6.30 -21.82
N ILE A 997 5.10 -5.86 -22.09
CA ILE A 997 6.34 -6.37 -21.53
C ILE A 997 6.96 -5.23 -20.73
N THR A 998 7.14 -5.43 -19.44
CA THR A 998 7.68 -4.43 -18.52
C THR A 998 8.94 -4.96 -17.87
N PHE A 999 10.06 -4.30 -18.12
CA PHE A 999 11.29 -4.45 -17.37
C PHE A 999 11.24 -3.49 -16.20
N MET A 1000 11.19 -4.00 -14.98
CA MET A 1000 11.10 -3.21 -13.76
C MET A 1000 12.47 -3.11 -13.12
N ASN A 1001 12.80 -1.96 -12.57
CA ASN A 1001 13.88 -1.78 -11.62
C ASN A 1001 15.26 -2.22 -12.17
N LEU A 1002 15.50 -2.02 -13.47
CA LEU A 1002 16.79 -2.30 -14.12
C LEU A 1002 17.88 -1.45 -13.45
N GLN A 1003 18.88 -2.12 -12.86
CA GLN A 1003 19.92 -1.52 -12.01
C GLN A 1003 19.39 -0.53 -10.94
N ASN A 1004 18.14 -0.71 -10.47
CA ASN A 1004 17.39 0.20 -9.59
C ASN A 1004 17.19 1.63 -10.13
N CYS A 1005 17.39 1.87 -11.42
CA CYS A 1005 17.38 3.22 -11.98
C CYS A 1005 16.53 3.40 -13.25
N LEU A 1006 15.99 2.32 -13.83
CA LEU A 1006 15.13 2.36 -15.03
C LEU A 1006 14.00 1.32 -14.98
N ASP A 1007 12.77 1.73 -15.27
CA ASP A 1007 11.69 0.84 -15.73
C ASP A 1007 11.47 1.07 -17.24
N LEU A 1008 11.23 0.01 -18.00
CA LEU A 1008 10.99 0.06 -19.44
C LEU A 1008 9.74 -0.77 -19.74
N MET A 1009 8.71 -0.17 -20.33
CA MET A 1009 7.49 -0.85 -20.71
C MET A 1009 7.23 -0.69 -22.20
N PHE A 1010 6.99 -1.82 -22.86
CA PHE A 1010 6.44 -1.90 -24.20
C PHE A 1010 5.02 -2.41 -24.06
N ALA A 1011 4.01 -1.63 -24.44
CA ALA A 1011 2.63 -2.05 -24.44
C ALA A 1011 2.00 -1.89 -25.82
N ARG A 1012 0.99 -2.69 -26.10
CA ARG A 1012 0.12 -2.62 -27.27
C ARG A 1012 -1.31 -2.59 -26.76
N ASN A 1013 -2.09 -1.59 -27.13
CA ASN A 1013 -3.48 -1.47 -26.75
C ASN A 1013 -4.38 -1.34 -27.99
N LYS A 1014 -5.32 -2.26 -28.11
CA LYS A 1014 -6.40 -2.26 -29.10
C LYS A 1014 -7.74 -2.12 -28.36
N PRO A 1015 -8.42 -0.98 -28.49
CA PRO A 1015 -9.78 -0.83 -27.96
C PRO A 1015 -10.78 -1.73 -28.68
N ALA A 1016 -11.86 -2.10 -27.99
CA ALA A 1016 -12.93 -2.90 -28.58
C ALA A 1016 -13.64 -2.13 -29.71
N GLY A 1017 -13.94 -2.83 -30.82
CA GLY A 1017 -14.65 -2.25 -31.98
C GLY A 1017 -13.75 -1.60 -33.03
N ILE A 1018 -12.43 -1.57 -32.81
CA ILE A 1018 -11.46 -0.95 -33.71
C ILE A 1018 -10.75 -2.01 -34.55
N SER A 1019 -10.46 -1.70 -35.83
CA SER A 1019 -9.66 -2.58 -36.71
C SER A 1019 -8.25 -2.81 -36.15
N GLU A 1020 -7.67 -3.98 -36.42
CA GLU A 1020 -6.31 -4.35 -35.99
C GLU A 1020 -5.25 -3.33 -36.45
N ASN A 1021 -5.54 -2.62 -37.54
CA ASN A 1021 -4.66 -1.63 -38.15
C ASN A 1021 -4.54 -0.33 -37.34
N MET A 1022 -5.41 -0.12 -36.35
CA MET A 1022 -5.47 1.09 -35.51
C MET A 1022 -5.10 0.81 -34.04
N SER A 1023 -4.43 -0.31 -33.74
CA SER A 1023 -3.93 -0.56 -32.38
C SER A 1023 -2.80 0.42 -32.02
N THR A 1024 -2.84 0.96 -30.81
CA THR A 1024 -1.80 1.84 -30.27
C THR A 1024 -0.66 1.02 -29.68
N TYR A 1025 0.57 1.51 -29.83
CA TYR A 1025 1.75 0.96 -29.18
C TYR A 1025 2.29 2.03 -28.23
N VAL A 1026 2.76 1.61 -27.06
CA VAL A 1026 3.21 2.51 -26.00
C VAL A 1026 4.60 2.06 -25.58
N LEU A 1027 5.57 2.95 -25.77
CA LEU A 1027 6.87 2.83 -25.14
C LEU A 1027 6.94 3.81 -23.97
N SER A 1028 7.16 3.29 -22.76
CA SER A 1028 7.31 4.08 -21.54
C SER A 1028 8.64 3.78 -20.89
N LEU A 1029 9.39 4.84 -20.56
CA LEU A 1029 10.68 4.77 -19.88
C LEU A 1029 10.57 5.51 -18.56
N THR A 1030 10.71 4.83 -17.42
CA THR A 1030 10.72 5.45 -16.10
C THR A 1030 12.12 5.50 -15.53
N PHE A 1031 12.76 6.66 -15.59
CA PHE A 1031 14.05 6.90 -14.96
C PHE A 1031 13.87 7.21 -13.48
N ARG A 1032 14.76 6.69 -12.61
CA ARG A 1032 14.77 7.03 -11.19
C ARG A 1032 16.06 7.77 -10.86
N PHE A 1033 15.95 9.05 -10.54
CA PHE A 1033 17.04 9.98 -10.21
C PHE A 1033 17.01 10.33 -8.73
N PHE A 1034 18.04 9.97 -7.95
CA PHE A 1034 18.24 10.48 -6.58
C PHE A 1034 16.98 10.48 -5.68
N GLY A 1035 16.12 9.45 -5.78
CA GLY A 1035 14.86 9.34 -5.02
C GLY A 1035 13.59 9.82 -5.74
N TYR A 1036 13.72 10.42 -6.93
CA TYR A 1036 12.63 10.87 -7.80
C TYR A 1036 12.45 9.95 -9.00
N SER A 1037 11.21 9.57 -9.34
CA SER A 1037 10.89 8.81 -10.55
C SER A 1037 10.31 9.70 -11.62
N TYR A 1038 10.90 9.71 -12.82
CA TYR A 1038 10.39 10.37 -14.00
C TYR A 1038 10.00 9.33 -15.05
N THR A 1039 8.70 9.22 -15.34
CA THR A 1039 8.20 8.45 -16.48
C THR A 1039 8.13 9.33 -17.70
N ALA A 1040 9.01 9.11 -18.68
CA ALA A 1040 8.86 9.65 -20.02
C ALA A 1040 7.55 9.12 -20.60
N LYS A 1041 6.57 10.01 -20.75
CA LYS A 1041 5.29 9.66 -21.39
C LYS A 1041 5.52 9.38 -22.87
N GLN A 1042 4.88 8.31 -23.35
CA GLN A 1042 4.69 7.89 -24.74
C GLN A 1042 5.78 8.33 -25.73
N LEU A 1043 6.84 7.54 -25.84
CA LEU A 1043 7.87 7.73 -26.87
C LEU A 1043 7.48 7.17 -28.26
N GLY A 1044 6.18 6.96 -28.53
CA GLY A 1044 5.73 6.75 -29.90
C GLY A 1044 4.33 6.18 -30.04
N ASP A 1045 3.40 6.97 -30.57
CA ASP A 1045 2.26 6.42 -31.33
C ASP A 1045 2.59 6.25 -32.83
N TYR A 1046 3.85 6.45 -33.24
CA TYR A 1046 4.29 6.32 -34.63
C TYR A 1046 5.54 5.44 -34.77
N LEU A 1047 5.41 4.16 -34.46
CA LEU A 1047 6.12 3.15 -35.26
C LEU A 1047 5.24 2.89 -36.49
N ASP A 1048 5.38 3.75 -37.49
CA ASP A 1048 4.82 3.53 -38.83
C ASP A 1048 5.29 2.16 -39.34
N ARG A 1049 4.43 1.45 -40.07
CA ARG A 1049 4.59 0.06 -40.56
C ARG A 1049 5.79 -0.13 -41.51
N ARG A 1050 6.63 0.88 -41.71
CA ARG A 1050 7.74 0.95 -42.67
C ARG A 1050 9.08 0.38 -42.16
N LEU A 1051 9.15 -0.17 -40.95
CA LEU A 1051 10.33 -0.91 -40.46
C LEU A 1051 10.33 -2.40 -40.85
N LYS A 1052 9.59 -2.76 -41.91
CA LYS A 1052 9.60 -4.12 -42.48
C LYS A 1052 10.28 -4.22 -43.86
N ASP A 1053 10.88 -3.12 -44.34
CA ASP A 1053 11.80 -3.11 -45.48
C ASP A 1053 13.25 -2.91 -45.00
#